data_AF-A0A0S8HFJ0-F1
#
_entry.id   AF-A0A0S8HFJ0-F1
#
_cell.length_a   1.000
_cell.length_b   1.000
_cell.length_c   1.000
_cell.angle_alpha   90.00
_cell.angle_beta   90.00
_cell.angle_gamma   90.00
#
_symmetry.space_group_name_H-M   'P 1'
#
loop_
_entity.id
_entity.type
_entity.pdbx_description
1 polymer ?
#
loop_
_entity_poly.entity_id
_entity_poly.type
_entity_poly.pdbx_seq_one_letter_code
_entity_poly.pdbx_strand_id
1 'polypeptide(L)'
;MVRVGNISKQLKLLIWSAGIIILFIPFELTAQYFGQNKPAYMNFQYNVYQTPHFEIYNYVENDSLRLNLARSAEEWYQLHHGVLRDTFELRNPMIIYNNHADFQQTRAINSLIGIGTGGVTEALKNRVIFPVAFTNAQTDHVLGHEMVHAFQYHMLIHGDSSSLNSIQNLPLWMVEGMAEYLSIGSVDPNTSMWMRDALISKDFPTLKDMTRESKYFPYRYGHAFWAMVGKSFGDSLIVPLFMKTAQLGYEKAIQSVLGFGAENLSGMWKSALELHYKDYMKDTIDYPVGNKLISVENAGRINVSPSISPDGRYIAFLSEKDFFTLDLYLAEVETGKIIKKLSSTTKNDEIDDFNFIESAGTWSPDGKKFAFVIISEGINKLAILDVKKAKIIEEIKIPDIPSFINPSWSPDGRFIVLSGLVQGQTDLYLYEVKTGKVEQLTDDWLANIHPSWSSDGKSIVFASEKVVYSGNSKKYCFDLAILDPETKGIRYVDIFPGAMNLNPVFSPDNRSIYFLSDKDGCRNLYRYDTGSGKICRLTDYITGISGITAYSPAIDIARNTGQLVYTYYGKNSYQIFSSDVSDFIESETDPSKTHQEAGILPPIRHLSENLVDSSLYNRPFMVELPVDTFRKITYRPKFKLDYISNVQAGVSASRYGTGMAGAVNMIFSDIVGNNQLYAALAMNGEVFDVGAQIAYINQRRNLNWGAVVSHIPYLSGRYGYMDDSLNYYGERIPVNDYFIDLMRMFKDEISVFSFYPFSRTRRLEAGASVGWYYFRIDRYHNYYIDNIYKIAEKKEKIDAPGGFALQQVDLAYVEDNSFYGMTAPMQGHRARFQVEKYFGELSFYSALIDYRKYFFHKPVNLSFRLYHYGRYGNSSESQLMAPLYLGYPWLVRGYESRSFYRENTLDNNSLTIDQLTGSKMIVSNIELRVPFSGPERYALITSKWFYADLNFFIDGGLAWSSSMKPAFKWQPDSNDETIPVFSLGTGFRINFFGYVVIEPFYAIPLQNGGWSNGSFGLNFLPGW
;
A
#
# COMPACT_ATOMS: atom_id res chain seq x y z
N MET A 1 1.17 -35.44 -16.75
CA MET A 1 1.28 -36.40 -15.61
C MET A 1 2.67 -37.01 -15.62
N VAL A 2 3.55 -36.57 -14.72
CA VAL A 2 4.81 -37.25 -14.40
C VAL A 2 4.76 -37.45 -12.88
N ARG A 3 4.82 -38.71 -12.43
CA ARG A 3 4.73 -39.10 -11.02
C ARG A 3 5.98 -38.60 -10.27
N VAL A 4 5.82 -37.56 -9.45
CA VAL A 4 6.79 -37.22 -8.42
C VAL A 4 6.57 -38.18 -7.24
N GLY A 5 7.62 -38.94 -6.94
CA GLY A 5 7.63 -40.00 -5.94
C GLY A 5 7.46 -39.51 -4.50
N ASN A 6 7.06 -40.48 -3.66
CA ASN A 6 6.82 -40.39 -2.22
C ASN A 6 7.75 -39.43 -1.48
N ILE A 7 7.20 -38.27 -1.09
CA ILE A 7 7.71 -37.43 -0.02
C ILE A 7 7.58 -38.22 1.29
N SER A 8 8.68 -38.43 2.00
CA SER A 8 8.72 -39.23 3.23
C SER A 8 7.76 -38.67 4.29
N LYS A 9 7.16 -39.58 5.09
CA LYS A 9 6.28 -39.24 6.22
C LYS A 9 6.94 -38.27 7.21
N GLN A 10 8.27 -38.30 7.31
CA GLN A 10 9.07 -37.40 8.14
C GLN A 10 9.15 -35.96 7.59
N LEU A 11 9.22 -35.77 6.27
CA LEU A 11 9.21 -34.44 5.67
C LEU A 11 7.82 -33.77 5.79
N LYS A 12 6.74 -34.56 5.69
CA LYS A 12 5.39 -34.09 6.00
C LYS A 12 5.28 -33.69 7.47
N LEU A 13 5.78 -34.49 8.41
CA LEU A 13 5.78 -34.11 9.83
C LEU A 13 6.59 -32.82 10.08
N LEU A 14 7.74 -32.64 9.43
CA LEU A 14 8.60 -31.47 9.59
C LEU A 14 7.93 -30.18 9.10
N ILE A 15 7.24 -30.23 7.96
CA ILE A 15 6.48 -29.11 7.38
C ILE A 15 5.28 -28.75 8.27
N TRP A 16 4.60 -29.74 8.85
CA TRP A 16 3.51 -29.52 9.80
C TRP A 16 3.99 -28.97 11.14
N SER A 17 5.13 -29.42 11.67
CA SER A 17 5.70 -28.87 12.91
C SER A 17 6.31 -27.48 12.74
N ALA A 18 6.88 -27.16 11.57
CA ALA A 18 7.38 -25.82 11.26
C ALA A 18 6.24 -24.79 11.12
N GLY A 19 5.10 -25.18 10.54
CA GLY A 19 3.91 -24.32 10.46
C GLY A 19 3.31 -23.98 11.83
N ILE A 20 3.48 -24.85 12.83
CA ILE A 20 2.88 -24.69 14.17
C ILE A 20 3.78 -23.83 15.10
N ILE A 21 5.10 -23.85 14.92
CA ILE A 21 6.05 -23.07 15.74
C ILE A 21 6.02 -21.56 15.40
N ILE A 22 5.59 -21.20 14.19
CA ILE A 22 5.60 -19.80 13.68
C ILE A 22 4.35 -19.00 14.10
N LEU A 23 3.31 -19.65 14.64
CA LEU A 23 1.99 -19.03 14.84
C LEU A 23 1.76 -18.34 16.20
N PHE A 24 2.74 -18.34 17.10
CA PHE A 24 2.52 -17.93 18.50
C PHE A 24 3.71 -17.16 19.08
N ILE A 25 3.96 -15.97 18.53
CA ILE A 25 4.70 -14.95 19.27
C ILE A 25 3.65 -14.18 20.08
N PRO A 26 3.68 -14.18 21.43
CA PRO A 26 2.87 -13.26 22.19
C PRO A 26 3.22 -11.84 21.72
N PHE A 27 2.23 -11.11 21.23
CA PHE A 27 2.40 -9.70 20.92
C PHE A 27 2.62 -8.97 22.24
N GLU A 28 3.88 -8.67 22.56
CA GLU A 28 4.15 -7.48 23.36
C GLU A 28 3.65 -6.31 22.50
N LEU A 29 2.56 -5.67 22.91
CA LEU A 29 2.01 -4.45 22.29
C LEU A 29 2.93 -3.27 22.61
N THR A 30 4.18 -3.40 22.22
CA THR A 30 5.00 -2.27 21.81
C THR A 30 4.46 -1.81 20.46
N ALA A 31 4.56 -0.52 20.14
CA ALA A 31 4.31 -0.09 18.77
C ALA A 31 5.22 -0.92 17.82
N GLN A 32 4.69 -1.26 16.64
CA GLN A 32 5.34 -2.11 15.63
C GLN A 32 6.88 -1.92 15.60
N TYR A 33 7.68 -2.90 16.02
CA TYR A 33 9.14 -2.73 16.27
C TYR A 33 9.87 -1.90 15.19
N PHE A 34 9.58 -2.20 13.91
CA PHE A 34 9.88 -1.37 12.75
C PHE A 34 8.65 -1.27 11.85
N GLY A 35 8.38 -0.09 11.29
CA GLY A 35 7.32 0.14 10.31
C GLY A 35 7.01 1.61 10.14
N GLN A 36 6.50 1.96 8.96
CA GLN A 36 6.03 3.31 8.67
C GLN A 36 4.77 3.64 9.49
N ASN A 37 4.70 4.87 9.98
CA ASN A 37 3.58 5.38 10.75
C ASN A 37 2.45 5.83 9.82
N LYS A 38 1.21 5.64 10.24
CA LYS A 38 0.08 6.33 9.62
C LYS A 38 0.20 7.83 9.93
N PRO A 39 0.27 8.70 8.92
CA PRO A 39 0.40 10.14 9.15
C PRO A 39 -0.84 10.66 9.90
N ALA A 40 -0.62 11.49 10.92
CA ALA A 40 -1.67 12.05 11.77
C ALA A 40 -1.24 13.45 12.25
N TYR A 41 -1.09 14.37 11.29
CA TYR A 41 -0.60 15.73 11.53
C TYR A 41 -1.73 16.64 12.04
N MET A 42 -2.94 16.44 11.52
CA MET A 42 -4.13 17.23 11.84
C MET A 42 -5.12 16.52 12.75
N ASN A 43 -5.95 17.32 13.44
CA ASN A 43 -7.05 16.84 14.27
C ASN A 43 -8.39 17.28 13.70
N PHE A 44 -9.11 16.34 13.08
CA PHE A 44 -10.41 16.59 12.49
C PHE A 44 -11.52 16.62 13.56
N GLN A 45 -12.30 17.71 13.60
CA GLN A 45 -13.48 17.83 14.45
C GLN A 45 -14.74 17.55 13.63
N TYR A 46 -15.18 16.30 13.60
CA TYR A 46 -16.33 15.87 12.81
C TYR A 46 -17.66 16.40 13.38
N ASN A 47 -18.42 17.06 12.53
CA ASN A 47 -19.86 17.20 12.66
C ASN A 47 -20.53 16.00 12.00
N VAL A 48 -21.70 15.60 12.53
CA VAL A 48 -22.47 14.49 11.97
C VAL A 48 -23.82 15.02 11.50
N TYR A 49 -24.12 14.76 10.24
CA TYR A 49 -25.40 15.07 9.62
C TYR A 49 -26.10 13.79 9.22
N GLN A 50 -27.41 13.74 9.38
CA GLN A 50 -28.21 12.60 8.94
C GLN A 50 -28.99 12.96 7.69
N THR A 51 -29.20 11.97 6.84
CA THR A 51 -30.18 11.95 5.75
C THR A 51 -31.09 10.72 5.95
N PRO A 52 -32.05 10.43 5.06
CA PRO A 52 -32.83 9.18 5.14
C PRO A 52 -31.96 7.92 5.24
N HIS A 53 -30.92 7.79 4.42
CA HIS A 53 -30.11 6.58 4.31
C HIS A 53 -28.69 6.69 4.87
N PHE A 54 -28.21 7.88 5.28
CA PHE A 54 -26.81 8.07 5.69
C PHE A 54 -26.61 8.81 7.01
N GLU A 55 -25.52 8.48 7.70
CA GLU A 55 -24.87 9.33 8.71
C GLU A 55 -23.56 9.87 8.13
N ILE A 56 -23.51 11.17 7.82
CA ILE A 56 -22.38 11.83 7.16
C ILE A 56 -21.51 12.54 8.19
N TYR A 57 -20.29 12.07 8.36
CA TYR A 57 -19.24 12.58 9.23
C TYR A 57 -18.31 13.48 8.40
N ASN A 58 -18.29 14.78 8.68
CA ASN A 58 -17.46 15.74 7.94
C ASN A 58 -17.05 16.91 8.84
N TYR A 59 -16.01 17.64 8.44
CA TYR A 59 -15.57 18.90 9.06
C TYR A 59 -15.57 20.05 8.04
N VAL A 60 -16.34 19.89 6.97
CA VAL A 60 -16.54 20.89 5.91
C VAL A 60 -17.22 22.12 6.52
N GLU A 61 -16.67 23.30 6.28
CA GLU A 61 -17.24 24.57 6.74
C GLU A 61 -18.23 25.15 5.72
N ASN A 62 -18.07 24.83 4.44
CA ASN A 62 -18.98 25.20 3.37
C ASN A 62 -20.32 24.42 3.44
N ASP A 63 -21.37 25.11 3.88
CA ASP A 63 -22.71 24.56 4.03
C ASP A 63 -23.33 24.10 2.70
N SER A 64 -23.05 24.80 1.59
CA SER A 64 -23.53 24.45 0.25
C SER A 64 -22.90 23.15 -0.24
N LEU A 65 -21.57 23.01 -0.10
CA LEU A 65 -20.87 21.77 -0.44
C LEU A 65 -21.44 20.60 0.35
N ARG A 66 -21.57 20.77 1.67
CA ARG A 66 -22.07 19.71 2.55
C ARG A 66 -23.48 19.26 2.17
N LEU A 67 -24.38 20.21 1.84
CA LEU A 67 -25.72 19.90 1.39
C LEU A 67 -25.72 19.20 0.03
N ASN A 68 -24.88 19.64 -0.91
CA ASN A 68 -24.75 19.02 -2.22
C ASN A 68 -24.24 17.58 -2.13
N LEU A 69 -23.22 17.31 -1.30
CA LEU A 69 -22.73 15.95 -1.06
C LEU A 69 -23.79 15.06 -0.43
N ALA A 70 -24.59 15.58 0.52
CA ALA A 70 -25.70 14.86 1.10
C ALA A 70 -26.79 14.51 0.06
N ARG A 71 -27.11 15.44 -0.85
CA ARG A 71 -28.02 15.20 -1.97
C ARG A 71 -27.47 14.16 -2.95
N SER A 72 -26.20 14.27 -3.32
CA SER A 72 -25.54 13.31 -4.22
C SER A 72 -25.50 11.90 -3.61
N ALA A 73 -25.30 11.77 -2.29
CA ALA A 73 -25.34 10.46 -1.63
C ALA A 73 -26.72 9.80 -1.75
N GLU A 74 -27.78 10.56 -1.51
CA GLU A 74 -29.16 10.07 -1.66
C GLU A 74 -29.53 9.80 -3.13
N GLU A 75 -29.03 10.60 -4.06
CA GLU A 75 -29.18 10.36 -5.50
C GLU A 75 -28.54 9.03 -5.92
N TRP A 76 -27.27 8.81 -5.55
CA TRP A 76 -26.56 7.55 -5.83
C TRP A 76 -27.22 6.36 -5.16
N TYR A 77 -27.75 6.53 -3.95
CA TYR A 77 -28.55 5.49 -3.31
C TYR A 77 -29.76 5.09 -4.16
N GLN A 78 -30.54 6.05 -4.67
CA GLN A 78 -31.72 5.74 -5.49
C GLN A 78 -31.34 5.03 -6.81
N LEU A 79 -30.26 5.48 -7.46
CA LEU A 79 -29.76 4.86 -8.70
C LEU A 79 -29.35 3.41 -8.46
N HIS A 80 -28.50 3.17 -7.47
CA HIS A 80 -28.00 1.83 -7.17
C HIS A 80 -29.09 0.93 -6.60
N HIS A 81 -30.02 1.46 -5.78
CA HIS A 81 -31.21 0.74 -5.36
C HIS A 81 -32.06 0.26 -6.55
N GLY A 82 -32.24 1.12 -7.56
CA GLY A 82 -33.00 0.79 -8.77
C GLY A 82 -32.42 -0.39 -9.55
N VAL A 83 -31.09 -0.52 -9.58
CA VAL A 83 -30.38 -1.59 -10.30
C VAL A 83 -30.18 -2.83 -9.42
N LEU A 84 -29.70 -2.64 -8.19
CA LEU A 84 -29.29 -3.73 -7.29
C LEU A 84 -30.45 -4.32 -6.48
N ARG A 85 -31.58 -3.61 -6.39
CA ARG A 85 -32.80 -4.02 -5.66
C ARG A 85 -32.55 -4.35 -4.19
N ASP A 86 -31.57 -3.67 -3.59
CA ASP A 86 -31.18 -3.83 -2.19
C ASP A 86 -31.48 -2.54 -1.41
N THR A 87 -31.69 -2.65 -0.09
CA THR A 87 -32.14 -1.53 0.78
C THR A 87 -31.36 -1.54 2.08
N PHE A 88 -30.83 -0.38 2.48
CA PHE A 88 -30.13 -0.26 3.75
C PHE A 88 -31.12 -0.18 4.91
N GLU A 89 -31.10 -1.19 5.78
CA GLU A 89 -31.94 -1.20 7.00
C GLU A 89 -31.52 -0.15 8.03
N LEU A 90 -30.22 0.15 8.05
CA LEU A 90 -29.59 1.13 8.93
C LEU A 90 -28.93 2.22 8.10
N ARG A 91 -28.93 3.45 8.64
CA ARG A 91 -28.22 4.55 8.01
C ARG A 91 -26.75 4.21 7.85
N ASN A 92 -26.28 4.23 6.61
CA ASN A 92 -24.93 3.85 6.28
C ASN A 92 -23.93 4.96 6.67
N PRO A 93 -22.79 4.66 7.32
CA PRO A 93 -21.85 5.71 7.72
C PRO A 93 -21.02 6.18 6.53
N MET A 94 -20.86 7.49 6.40
CA MET A 94 -20.03 8.11 5.37
C MET A 94 -19.06 9.10 6.02
N ILE A 95 -17.76 9.02 5.72
CA ILE A 95 -16.77 10.01 6.16
C ILE A 95 -16.25 10.78 4.94
N ILE A 96 -16.34 12.10 5.01
CA ILE A 96 -15.92 12.99 3.93
C ILE A 96 -14.76 13.86 4.41
N TYR A 97 -13.68 13.89 3.61
CA TYR A 97 -12.51 14.74 3.80
C TYR A 97 -12.49 15.90 2.80
N ASN A 98 -11.97 17.06 3.19
CA ASN A 98 -11.97 18.27 2.34
C ASN A 98 -11.05 18.14 1.12
N ASN A 99 -10.04 17.27 1.18
CA ASN A 99 -9.06 17.04 0.14
C ASN A 99 -8.33 15.70 0.39
N HIS A 100 -7.51 15.28 -0.58
CA HIS A 100 -6.78 14.01 -0.51
C HIS A 100 -5.73 13.94 0.60
N ALA A 101 -5.01 15.04 0.88
CA ALA A 101 -3.99 15.08 1.93
C ALA A 101 -4.58 14.84 3.33
N ASP A 102 -5.80 15.34 3.57
CA ASP A 102 -6.55 15.05 4.78
C ASP A 102 -7.01 13.57 4.82
N PHE A 103 -7.45 13.02 3.69
CA PHE A 103 -7.86 11.61 3.59
C PHE A 103 -6.71 10.64 3.86
N GLN A 104 -5.48 10.96 3.45
CA GLN A 104 -4.31 10.13 3.77
C GLN A 104 -4.08 9.96 5.28
N GLN A 105 -4.57 10.91 6.10
CA GLN A 105 -4.44 10.92 7.56
C GLN A 105 -5.58 10.19 8.27
N THR A 106 -6.45 9.49 7.54
CA THR A 106 -7.81 9.15 7.96
C THR A 106 -8.03 8.45 9.31
N ARG A 107 -7.13 7.77 10.03
CA ARG A 107 -7.43 6.93 11.25
C ARG A 107 -8.50 5.82 11.13
N ALA A 108 -9.58 6.00 10.39
CA ALA A 108 -10.62 5.01 10.12
C ALA A 108 -10.07 3.72 9.50
N ILE A 109 -8.96 3.79 8.75
CA ILE A 109 -8.50 2.69 7.88
C ILE A 109 -7.20 1.97 8.29
N ASN A 110 -6.40 2.26 9.32
CA ASN A 110 -5.11 1.56 9.59
C ASN A 110 -4.04 1.50 8.45
N SER A 111 -4.31 1.00 7.23
CA SER A 111 -3.37 0.99 6.09
C SER A 111 -3.03 2.40 5.59
N LEU A 112 -1.89 2.52 4.91
CA LEU A 112 -1.46 3.75 4.23
C LEU A 112 -2.27 3.93 2.94
N ILE A 113 -2.71 5.17 2.69
CA ILE A 113 -3.51 5.53 1.51
C ILE A 113 -2.58 6.22 0.52
N GLY A 114 -2.43 5.62 -0.66
CA GLY A 114 -1.62 6.19 -1.73
C GLY A 114 -2.34 7.32 -2.46
N ILE A 115 -1.62 8.10 -3.26
CA ILE A 115 -2.21 9.17 -4.08
C ILE A 115 -3.27 8.67 -5.08
N GLY A 116 -3.22 7.40 -5.47
CA GLY A 116 -4.15 6.79 -6.43
C GLY A 116 -5.43 6.20 -5.85
N THR A 117 -5.61 6.27 -4.53
CA THR A 117 -6.83 5.78 -3.89
C THR A 117 -7.85 6.91 -3.80
N GLY A 118 -8.85 6.94 -4.69
CA GLY A 118 -9.88 7.97 -4.70
C GLY A 118 -10.90 7.86 -3.56
N GLY A 119 -11.16 6.65 -3.07
CA GLY A 119 -12.09 6.37 -1.98
C GLY A 119 -11.87 4.94 -1.47
N VAL A 120 -12.49 4.59 -0.35
CA VAL A 120 -12.53 3.21 0.16
C VAL A 120 -13.85 2.96 0.87
N THR A 121 -14.40 1.77 0.67
CA THR A 121 -15.54 1.24 1.43
C THR A 121 -15.11 0.03 2.25
N GLU A 122 -15.40 0.06 3.55
CA GLU A 122 -15.05 -1.00 4.47
C GLU A 122 -16.19 -2.02 4.63
N ALA A 123 -15.88 -3.30 4.46
CA ALA A 123 -16.86 -4.39 4.50
C ALA A 123 -17.66 -4.48 5.82
N LEU A 124 -17.00 -4.62 6.98
CA LEU A 124 -17.69 -4.97 8.24
C LEU A 124 -18.56 -3.84 8.79
N LYS A 125 -18.08 -2.60 8.71
CA LYS A 125 -18.86 -1.41 9.09
C LYS A 125 -19.79 -0.90 7.99
N ASN A 126 -19.64 -1.42 6.77
CA ASN A 126 -20.24 -0.92 5.53
C ASN A 126 -20.00 0.57 5.26
N ARG A 127 -18.89 1.11 5.75
CA ARG A 127 -18.63 2.56 5.82
C ARG A 127 -17.96 3.05 4.54
N VAL A 128 -18.49 4.13 3.94
CA VAL A 128 -17.92 4.81 2.78
C VAL A 128 -17.00 5.96 3.22
N ILE A 129 -15.78 6.04 2.67
CA ILE A 129 -14.77 7.03 3.08
C ILE A 129 -14.09 7.60 1.83
N PHE A 130 -14.17 8.93 1.62
CA PHE A 130 -13.56 9.56 0.45
C PHE A 130 -13.20 11.04 0.70
N PRO A 131 -12.22 11.61 -0.05
CA PRO A 131 -11.98 13.04 -0.14
C PRO A 131 -12.81 13.72 -1.23
N VAL A 132 -13.02 15.03 -1.10
CA VAL A 132 -13.42 15.87 -2.24
C VAL A 132 -12.24 15.96 -3.22
N ALA A 133 -12.50 15.65 -4.49
CA ALA A 133 -11.51 15.71 -5.57
C ALA A 133 -11.43 17.12 -6.19
N PHE A 134 -10.46 17.35 -7.09
CA PHE A 134 -10.30 18.64 -7.75
C PHE A 134 -11.42 19.00 -8.73
N THR A 135 -12.22 18.03 -9.16
CA THR A 135 -13.37 18.27 -10.05
C THR A 135 -14.65 17.72 -9.45
N ASN A 136 -15.79 18.33 -9.80
CA ASN A 136 -17.09 17.81 -9.38
C ASN A 136 -17.36 16.45 -10.04
N ALA A 137 -16.91 16.26 -11.29
CA ALA A 137 -16.98 15.00 -12.01
C ALA A 137 -16.27 13.86 -11.26
N GLN A 138 -15.03 14.07 -10.81
CA GLN A 138 -14.28 13.07 -10.04
C GLN A 138 -14.96 12.79 -8.70
N THR A 139 -15.42 13.82 -7.99
CA THR A 139 -16.09 13.65 -6.69
C THR A 139 -17.40 12.85 -6.83
N ASP A 140 -18.22 13.15 -7.84
CA ASP A 140 -19.47 12.44 -8.12
C ASP A 140 -19.21 10.98 -8.52
N HIS A 141 -18.21 10.73 -9.38
CA HIS A 141 -17.84 9.39 -9.79
C HIS A 141 -17.34 8.54 -8.62
N VAL A 142 -16.40 9.05 -7.81
CA VAL A 142 -15.86 8.33 -6.64
C VAL A 142 -16.97 7.99 -5.65
N LEU A 143 -17.87 8.94 -5.36
CA LEU A 143 -19.01 8.68 -4.49
C LEU A 143 -19.90 7.57 -5.06
N GLY A 144 -20.23 7.63 -6.35
CA GLY A 144 -21.00 6.60 -7.03
C GLY A 144 -20.33 5.22 -6.97
N HIS A 145 -19.02 5.16 -7.21
CA HIS A 145 -18.20 3.94 -7.17
C HIS A 145 -18.20 3.31 -5.77
N GLU A 146 -17.86 4.09 -4.74
CA GLU A 146 -17.82 3.59 -3.36
C GLU A 146 -19.20 3.17 -2.85
N MET A 147 -20.25 3.85 -3.30
CA MET A 147 -21.62 3.45 -2.99
C MET A 147 -21.96 2.07 -3.54
N VAL A 148 -21.44 1.67 -4.72
CA VAL A 148 -21.62 0.30 -5.23
C VAL A 148 -20.98 -0.71 -4.29
N HIS A 149 -19.76 -0.46 -3.80
CA HIS A 149 -19.13 -1.33 -2.81
C HIS A 149 -19.96 -1.44 -1.53
N ALA A 150 -20.60 -0.37 -1.09
CA ALA A 150 -21.48 -0.41 0.08
C ALA A 150 -22.68 -1.35 -0.12
N PHE A 151 -23.28 -1.36 -1.32
CA PHE A 151 -24.32 -2.34 -1.65
C PHE A 151 -23.76 -3.76 -1.79
N GLN A 152 -22.62 -3.93 -2.45
CA GLN A 152 -21.96 -5.24 -2.59
C GLN A 152 -21.71 -5.88 -1.23
N TYR A 153 -21.12 -5.15 -0.27
CA TYR A 153 -20.89 -5.67 1.07
C TYR A 153 -22.18 -5.91 1.84
N HIS A 154 -23.16 -5.01 1.73
CA HIS A 154 -24.46 -5.18 2.38
C HIS A 154 -25.13 -6.50 1.95
N MET A 155 -25.27 -6.73 0.64
CA MET A 155 -25.85 -7.95 0.08
C MET A 155 -25.10 -9.22 0.50
N LEU A 156 -23.77 -9.18 0.57
CA LEU A 156 -22.95 -10.34 0.92
C LEU A 156 -22.98 -10.68 2.41
N ILE A 157 -23.06 -9.67 3.29
CA ILE A 157 -23.03 -9.86 4.75
C ILE A 157 -24.42 -10.19 5.31
N HIS A 158 -25.48 -9.60 4.76
CA HIS A 158 -26.84 -9.73 5.30
C HIS A 158 -27.72 -10.71 4.50
N GLY A 159 -27.19 -11.33 3.43
CA GLY A 159 -27.92 -12.32 2.64
C GLY A 159 -28.07 -13.68 3.35
N ASP A 160 -29.23 -14.32 3.18
CA ASP A 160 -29.64 -15.59 3.83
C ASP A 160 -28.72 -16.81 3.59
N SER A 161 -27.70 -16.71 2.73
CA SER A 161 -26.92 -17.86 2.25
C SER A 161 -25.42 -17.63 2.01
N SER A 162 -24.86 -16.48 2.39
CA SER A 162 -23.44 -16.15 2.19
C SER A 162 -22.70 -16.03 3.52
N SER A 163 -21.75 -16.95 3.76
CA SER A 163 -20.76 -16.79 4.82
C SER A 163 -19.70 -15.76 4.40
N LEU A 164 -19.00 -15.11 5.34
CA LEU A 164 -17.85 -14.22 5.04
C LEU A 164 -16.79 -14.89 4.12
N ASN A 165 -16.70 -16.23 4.12
CA ASN A 165 -15.83 -16.99 3.22
C ASN A 165 -16.21 -16.86 1.74
N SER A 166 -17.48 -16.56 1.42
CA SER A 166 -17.98 -16.37 0.05
C SER A 166 -17.36 -15.15 -0.65
N ILE A 167 -16.87 -14.16 0.11
CA ILE A 167 -16.17 -13.00 -0.44
C ILE A 167 -14.87 -13.43 -1.15
N GLN A 168 -14.19 -14.48 -0.68
CA GLN A 168 -12.94 -14.96 -1.27
C GLN A 168 -13.11 -15.54 -2.69
N ASN A 169 -14.34 -15.90 -3.08
CA ASN A 169 -14.63 -16.42 -4.41
C ASN A 169 -14.79 -15.33 -5.47
N LEU A 170 -14.93 -14.06 -5.07
CA LEU A 170 -15.17 -12.94 -5.97
C LEU A 170 -13.83 -12.44 -6.57
N PRO A 171 -13.64 -12.52 -7.90
CA PRO A 171 -12.48 -11.92 -8.52
C PRO A 171 -12.52 -10.40 -8.42
N LEU A 172 -11.35 -9.77 -8.19
CA LEU A 172 -11.25 -8.31 -8.03
C LEU A 172 -11.80 -7.56 -9.25
N TRP A 173 -11.58 -8.05 -10.47
CA TRP A 173 -12.11 -7.44 -11.70
C TRP A 173 -13.65 -7.45 -11.76
N MET A 174 -14.31 -8.40 -11.09
CA MET A 174 -15.77 -8.42 -11.04
C MET A 174 -16.29 -7.39 -10.03
N VAL A 175 -15.60 -7.24 -8.90
CA VAL A 175 -15.96 -6.30 -7.83
C VAL A 175 -15.73 -4.85 -8.29
N GLU A 176 -14.50 -4.52 -8.70
CA GLU A 176 -14.14 -3.17 -9.17
C GLU A 176 -14.82 -2.80 -10.48
N GLY A 177 -14.91 -3.76 -11.41
CA GLY A 177 -15.56 -3.53 -12.70
C GLY A 177 -17.05 -3.22 -12.60
N MET A 178 -17.73 -3.83 -11.62
CA MET A 178 -19.15 -3.56 -11.38
C MET A 178 -19.33 -2.14 -10.84
N ALA A 179 -18.45 -1.72 -9.93
CA ALA A 179 -18.45 -0.37 -9.38
C ALA A 179 -18.17 0.70 -10.46
N GLU A 180 -17.22 0.45 -11.36
CA GLU A 180 -16.96 1.31 -12.52
C GLU A 180 -18.16 1.36 -13.48
N TYR A 181 -18.72 0.21 -13.87
CA TYR A 181 -19.86 0.18 -14.81
C TYR A 181 -21.10 0.87 -14.25
N LEU A 182 -21.42 0.66 -12.97
CA LEU A 182 -22.59 1.28 -12.34
C LEU A 182 -22.40 2.77 -12.02
N SER A 183 -21.16 3.28 -12.02
CA SER A 183 -20.87 4.70 -11.76
C SER A 183 -20.55 5.52 -13.02
N ILE A 184 -20.04 4.89 -14.09
CA ILE A 184 -19.68 5.55 -15.35
C ILE A 184 -20.66 5.20 -16.48
N GLY A 185 -21.12 3.95 -16.56
CA GLY A 185 -21.91 3.43 -17.67
C GLY A 185 -21.05 3.00 -18.87
N SER A 186 -21.69 2.61 -19.98
CA SER A 186 -21.00 1.95 -21.10
C SER A 186 -20.19 2.85 -22.05
N VAL A 187 -20.09 4.15 -21.78
CA VAL A 187 -19.38 5.11 -22.62
C VAL A 187 -18.25 5.76 -21.83
N ASP A 188 -17.03 5.30 -22.08
CA ASP A 188 -15.83 5.82 -21.45
C ASP A 188 -14.63 5.73 -22.41
N PRO A 189 -14.23 6.85 -23.03
CA PRO A 189 -13.08 6.91 -23.93
C PRO A 189 -11.78 6.37 -23.31
N ASN A 190 -11.60 6.51 -21.98
CA ASN A 190 -10.39 6.03 -21.30
C ASN A 190 -10.36 4.50 -21.20
N THR A 191 -11.43 3.84 -20.75
CA THR A 191 -11.51 2.37 -20.75
C THR A 191 -11.48 1.81 -22.17
N SER A 192 -12.14 2.44 -23.13
CA SER A 192 -12.08 2.03 -24.53
C SER A 192 -10.67 2.12 -25.12
N MET A 193 -9.85 3.11 -24.73
CA MET A 193 -8.43 3.17 -25.12
C MET A 193 -7.67 1.90 -24.70
N TRP A 194 -7.88 1.41 -23.47
CA TRP A 194 -7.25 0.18 -22.99
C TRP A 194 -7.73 -1.05 -23.77
N MET A 195 -9.02 -1.11 -24.10
CA MET A 195 -9.56 -2.22 -24.89
C MET A 195 -9.01 -2.23 -26.32
N ARG A 196 -8.91 -1.06 -26.97
CA ARG A 196 -8.32 -0.92 -28.31
C ARG A 196 -6.84 -1.29 -28.30
N ASP A 197 -6.07 -0.84 -27.31
CA ASP A 197 -4.66 -1.22 -27.15
C ASP A 197 -4.49 -2.74 -26.98
N ALA A 198 -5.31 -3.37 -26.14
CA ALA A 198 -5.24 -4.81 -25.90
C ALA A 198 -5.50 -5.64 -27.17
N LEU A 199 -6.42 -5.18 -28.04
CA LEU A 199 -6.67 -5.82 -29.34
C LEU A 199 -5.50 -5.62 -30.32
N ILE A 200 -5.01 -4.40 -30.48
CA ILE A 200 -3.92 -4.06 -31.42
C ILE A 200 -2.63 -4.76 -31.03
N SER A 201 -2.33 -4.78 -29.74
CA SER A 201 -1.17 -5.46 -29.17
C SER A 201 -1.32 -6.98 -29.12
N LYS A 202 -2.50 -7.52 -29.48
CA LYS A 202 -2.83 -8.96 -29.39
C LYS A 202 -2.64 -9.54 -27.98
N ASP A 203 -2.86 -8.72 -26.96
CA ASP A 203 -2.71 -9.07 -25.53
C ASP A 203 -4.05 -9.05 -24.78
N PHE A 204 -5.16 -9.32 -25.48
CA PHE A 204 -6.49 -9.34 -24.88
C PHE A 204 -6.66 -10.56 -23.95
N PRO A 205 -7.08 -10.37 -22.67
CA PRO A 205 -7.15 -11.46 -21.69
C PRO A 205 -8.37 -12.36 -21.85
N THR A 206 -8.24 -13.59 -21.37
CA THR A 206 -9.40 -14.39 -20.96
C THR A 206 -9.84 -14.04 -19.53
N LEU A 207 -11.05 -14.43 -19.12
CA LEU A 207 -11.51 -14.25 -17.73
C LEU A 207 -10.60 -14.94 -16.70
N LYS A 208 -9.97 -16.04 -17.12
CA LYS A 208 -8.98 -16.76 -16.31
C LYS A 208 -7.68 -15.96 -16.15
N ASP A 209 -7.24 -15.28 -17.21
CA ASP A 209 -6.05 -14.42 -17.16
C ASP A 209 -6.29 -13.20 -16.26
N MET A 210 -7.46 -12.56 -16.37
CA MET A 210 -7.85 -11.46 -15.46
C MET A 210 -7.89 -11.88 -13.99
N THR A 211 -8.14 -13.15 -13.71
CA THR A 211 -8.18 -13.69 -12.33
C THR A 211 -6.79 -14.05 -11.81
N ARG A 212 -5.83 -14.37 -12.68
CA ARG A 212 -4.51 -14.92 -12.30
C ARG A 212 -3.35 -13.96 -12.50
N GLU A 213 -3.48 -12.99 -13.41
CA GLU A 213 -2.39 -12.10 -13.80
C GLU A 213 -2.68 -10.66 -13.35
N SER A 214 -1.77 -10.09 -12.55
CA SER A 214 -1.87 -8.72 -12.05
C SER A 214 -1.65 -7.64 -13.10
N LYS A 215 -1.22 -7.99 -14.32
CA LYS A 215 -0.96 -7.03 -15.40
C LYS A 215 -2.24 -6.44 -16.01
N TYR A 216 -3.38 -7.11 -15.83
CA TYR A 216 -4.68 -6.66 -16.31
C TYR A 216 -5.38 -5.85 -15.22
N PHE A 217 -5.50 -4.55 -15.44
CA PHE A 217 -6.02 -3.64 -14.42
C PHE A 217 -7.51 -3.90 -14.14
N PRO A 218 -7.90 -4.31 -12.92
CA PRO A 218 -9.24 -4.80 -12.60
C PRO A 218 -10.37 -3.83 -12.96
N TYR A 219 -10.17 -2.53 -12.74
CA TYR A 219 -11.15 -1.48 -13.00
C TYR A 219 -11.51 -1.43 -14.49
N ARG A 220 -10.51 -1.30 -15.38
CA ARG A 220 -10.74 -1.11 -16.82
C ARG A 220 -11.28 -2.37 -17.51
N TYR A 221 -10.65 -3.53 -17.27
CA TYR A 221 -11.11 -4.78 -17.89
C TYR A 221 -12.42 -5.27 -17.28
N GLY A 222 -12.62 -5.07 -15.97
CA GLY A 222 -13.86 -5.37 -15.28
C GLY A 222 -15.03 -4.50 -15.76
N HIS A 223 -14.79 -3.20 -15.94
CA HIS A 223 -15.78 -2.26 -16.50
C HIS A 223 -16.23 -2.72 -17.89
N ALA A 224 -15.27 -2.98 -18.78
CA ALA A 224 -15.56 -3.48 -20.13
C ALA A 224 -16.27 -4.85 -20.14
N PHE A 225 -15.97 -5.72 -19.18
CA PHE A 225 -16.68 -6.99 -19.00
C PHE A 225 -18.15 -6.76 -18.62
N TRP A 226 -18.42 -5.93 -17.61
CA TRP A 226 -19.78 -5.68 -17.15
C TRP A 226 -20.63 -4.93 -18.17
N ALA A 227 -20.03 -3.98 -18.91
CA ALA A 227 -20.68 -3.38 -20.06
C ALA A 227 -21.07 -4.43 -21.12
N MET A 228 -20.19 -5.39 -21.42
CA MET A 228 -20.53 -6.47 -22.35
C MET A 228 -21.66 -7.36 -21.83
N VAL A 229 -21.62 -7.76 -20.55
CA VAL A 229 -22.66 -8.60 -19.95
C VAL A 229 -24.01 -7.88 -19.93
N GLY A 230 -24.04 -6.64 -19.42
CA GLY A 230 -25.25 -5.83 -19.31
C GLY A 230 -25.89 -5.57 -20.67
N LYS A 231 -25.09 -5.16 -21.67
CA LYS A 231 -25.61 -4.85 -23.01
C LYS A 231 -26.01 -6.10 -23.81
N SER A 232 -25.37 -7.25 -23.58
CA SER A 232 -25.64 -8.47 -24.35
C SER A 232 -26.79 -9.29 -23.76
N PHE A 233 -26.89 -9.37 -22.43
CA PHE A 233 -27.84 -10.26 -21.76
C PHE A 233 -28.86 -9.52 -20.89
N GLY A 234 -28.64 -8.24 -20.60
CA GLY A 234 -29.50 -7.38 -19.79
C GLY A 234 -28.88 -7.07 -18.42
N ASP A 235 -29.06 -5.83 -17.96
CA ASP A 235 -28.53 -5.38 -16.67
C ASP A 235 -29.19 -6.12 -15.48
N SER A 236 -30.37 -6.73 -15.67
CA SER A 236 -31.06 -7.54 -14.66
C SER A 236 -30.26 -8.77 -14.19
N LEU A 237 -29.26 -9.22 -14.97
CA LEU A 237 -28.42 -10.37 -14.64
C LEU A 237 -27.21 -10.02 -13.77
N ILE A 238 -26.94 -8.73 -13.52
CA ILE A 238 -25.80 -8.28 -12.73
C ILE A 238 -25.83 -8.89 -11.32
N VAL A 239 -26.95 -8.72 -10.60
CA VAL A 239 -27.09 -9.21 -9.23
C VAL A 239 -27.06 -10.75 -9.17
N PRO A 240 -27.84 -11.51 -9.98
CA PRO A 240 -27.75 -12.97 -9.99
C PRO A 240 -26.33 -13.50 -10.26
N LEU A 241 -25.62 -12.90 -11.23
CA LEU A 241 -24.26 -13.32 -11.58
C LEU A 241 -23.27 -13.04 -10.45
N PHE A 242 -23.34 -11.85 -9.84
CA PHE A 242 -22.50 -11.46 -8.71
C PHE A 242 -22.72 -12.40 -7.50
N MET A 243 -23.97 -12.59 -7.08
CA MET A 243 -24.30 -13.44 -5.93
C MET A 243 -23.93 -14.90 -6.16
N LYS A 244 -24.18 -15.44 -7.37
CA LYS A 244 -23.75 -16.81 -7.70
C LYS A 244 -22.24 -16.96 -7.76
N THR A 245 -21.52 -15.92 -8.16
CA THR A 245 -20.05 -15.92 -8.14
C THR A 245 -19.52 -16.00 -6.73
N ALA A 246 -20.08 -15.23 -5.78
CA ALA A 246 -19.73 -15.34 -4.37
C ALA A 246 -19.99 -16.76 -3.81
N GLN A 247 -21.08 -17.41 -4.24
CA GLN A 247 -21.46 -18.75 -3.78
C GLN A 247 -20.59 -19.88 -4.37
N LEU A 248 -20.28 -19.83 -5.67
CA LEU A 248 -19.75 -20.99 -6.42
C LEU A 248 -18.41 -20.74 -7.14
N GLY A 249 -17.93 -19.50 -7.15
CA GLY A 249 -16.87 -19.02 -8.04
C GLY A 249 -17.39 -18.67 -9.44
N TYR A 250 -16.63 -17.85 -10.17
CA TYR A 250 -17.09 -17.22 -11.42
C TYR A 250 -17.39 -18.24 -12.54
N GLU A 251 -16.60 -19.32 -12.66
CA GLU A 251 -16.77 -20.31 -13.73
C GLU A 251 -18.13 -21.02 -13.65
N LYS A 252 -18.49 -21.49 -12.44
CA LYS A 252 -19.77 -22.15 -12.19
C LYS A 252 -20.93 -21.17 -12.19
N ALA A 253 -20.72 -19.93 -11.72
CA ALA A 253 -21.74 -18.90 -11.75
C ALA A 253 -22.13 -18.53 -13.18
N ILE A 254 -21.16 -18.30 -14.06
CA ILE A 254 -21.40 -18.04 -15.49
C ILE A 254 -22.16 -19.20 -16.12
N GLN A 255 -21.75 -20.44 -15.88
CA GLN A 255 -22.46 -21.61 -16.41
C GLN A 255 -23.90 -21.71 -15.90
N SER A 256 -24.13 -21.43 -14.61
CA SER A 256 -25.45 -21.52 -14.00
C SER A 256 -26.39 -20.39 -14.39
N VAL A 257 -25.88 -19.18 -14.61
CA VAL A 257 -26.69 -17.97 -14.86
C VAL A 257 -26.85 -17.71 -16.36
N LEU A 258 -25.78 -17.85 -17.14
CA LEU A 258 -25.77 -17.57 -18.58
C LEU A 258 -25.95 -18.83 -19.45
N GLY A 259 -25.76 -20.03 -18.89
CA GLY A 259 -26.01 -21.30 -19.57
C GLY A 259 -24.84 -21.82 -20.43
N PHE A 260 -23.68 -21.17 -20.41
CA PHE A 260 -22.47 -21.59 -21.15
C PHE A 260 -21.19 -21.33 -20.35
N GLY A 261 -20.05 -21.88 -20.79
CA GLY A 261 -18.79 -21.80 -20.05
C GLY A 261 -18.09 -20.44 -20.12
N ALA A 262 -17.25 -20.15 -19.12
CA ALA A 262 -16.46 -18.92 -19.06
C ALA A 262 -15.48 -18.74 -20.24
N GLU A 263 -15.01 -19.84 -20.83
CA GLU A 263 -14.17 -19.80 -22.05
C GLU A 263 -14.96 -19.27 -23.26
N ASN A 264 -16.21 -19.74 -23.44
CA ASN A 264 -17.09 -19.23 -24.49
C ASN A 264 -17.41 -17.75 -24.26
N LEU A 265 -17.68 -17.34 -23.01
CA LEU A 265 -17.92 -15.93 -22.68
C LEU A 265 -16.69 -15.05 -23.01
N SER A 266 -15.49 -15.54 -22.71
CA SER A 266 -14.23 -14.85 -23.06
C SER A 266 -14.09 -14.68 -24.58
N GLY A 267 -14.43 -15.73 -25.35
CA GLY A 267 -14.45 -15.67 -26.81
C GLY A 267 -15.47 -14.68 -27.36
N MET A 268 -16.70 -14.69 -26.83
CA MET A 268 -17.76 -13.76 -27.21
C MET A 268 -17.36 -12.30 -26.92
N TRP A 269 -16.77 -12.05 -25.76
CA TRP A 269 -16.31 -10.71 -25.38
C TRP A 269 -15.25 -10.19 -26.35
N LYS A 270 -14.23 -11.02 -26.64
CA LYS A 270 -13.20 -10.69 -27.61
C LYS A 270 -13.79 -10.44 -29.00
N SER A 271 -14.70 -11.29 -29.47
CA SER A 271 -15.37 -11.10 -30.77
C SER A 271 -16.22 -9.83 -30.83
N ALA A 272 -16.92 -9.48 -29.76
CA ALA A 272 -17.71 -8.24 -29.71
C ALA A 272 -16.80 -7.00 -29.83
N LEU A 273 -15.65 -7.02 -29.16
CA LEU A 273 -14.63 -5.99 -29.24
C LEU A 273 -13.98 -5.91 -30.62
N GLU A 274 -13.59 -7.05 -31.20
CA GLU A 274 -13.03 -7.12 -32.56
C GLU A 274 -14.02 -6.60 -33.60
N LEU A 275 -15.29 -7.00 -33.54
CA LEU A 275 -16.31 -6.55 -34.48
C LEU A 275 -16.58 -5.04 -34.39
N HIS A 276 -16.61 -4.48 -33.18
CA HIS A 276 -16.84 -3.05 -32.96
C HIS A 276 -15.65 -2.21 -33.43
N TYR A 277 -14.44 -2.56 -33.01
CA TYR A 277 -13.27 -1.73 -33.28
C TYR A 277 -12.60 -2.00 -34.64
N LYS A 278 -12.94 -3.08 -35.35
CA LYS A 278 -12.35 -3.41 -36.65
C LYS A 278 -12.46 -2.29 -37.68
N ASP A 279 -13.59 -1.58 -37.73
CA ASP A 279 -13.77 -0.50 -38.70
C ASP A 279 -12.94 0.75 -38.36
N TYR A 280 -12.62 0.96 -37.08
CA TYR A 280 -11.69 2.00 -36.62
C TYR A 280 -10.21 1.59 -36.82
N MET A 281 -9.93 0.29 -36.95
CA MET A 281 -8.58 -0.29 -37.04
C MET A 281 -8.09 -0.57 -38.48
N LYS A 282 -8.97 -0.54 -39.50
CA LYS A 282 -8.66 -1.03 -40.86
C LYS A 282 -7.52 -0.27 -41.56
N ASP A 283 -7.35 1.02 -41.28
CA ASP A 283 -6.38 1.89 -41.94
C ASP A 283 -5.49 2.68 -40.95
N THR A 284 -5.63 2.42 -39.65
CA THR A 284 -5.09 3.25 -38.56
C THR A 284 -4.21 2.40 -37.64
N ILE A 285 -2.98 2.14 -38.08
CA ILE A 285 -1.91 1.75 -37.15
C ILE A 285 -1.31 3.06 -36.65
N ASP A 286 -1.31 3.27 -35.33
CA ASP A 286 -0.73 4.46 -34.74
C ASP A 286 0.78 4.50 -35.03
N TYR A 287 1.19 5.54 -35.75
CA TYR A 287 2.58 5.95 -35.88
C TYR A 287 2.72 7.28 -35.13
N PRO A 288 3.11 7.25 -33.83
CA PRO A 288 3.32 8.47 -33.08
C PRO A 288 4.31 9.39 -33.81
N VAL A 289 3.94 10.66 -33.96
CA VAL A 289 4.71 11.65 -34.72
C VAL A 289 5.88 12.12 -33.85
N GLY A 290 7.07 12.20 -34.44
CA GLY A 290 8.29 12.66 -33.77
C GLY A 290 9.14 11.53 -33.16
N ASN A 291 10.10 11.94 -32.35
CA ASN A 291 11.11 11.06 -31.75
C ASN A 291 10.61 10.44 -30.45
N LYS A 292 10.77 9.13 -30.30
CA LYS A 292 10.50 8.42 -29.03
C LYS A 292 11.61 8.73 -28.03
N LEU A 293 11.30 9.50 -26.99
CA LEU A 293 12.28 9.92 -25.98
C LEU A 293 12.37 8.93 -24.82
N ILE A 294 11.22 8.62 -24.21
CA ILE A 294 11.14 7.83 -22.98
C ILE A 294 10.19 6.66 -23.21
N SER A 295 10.65 5.46 -22.88
CA SER A 295 9.94 4.22 -23.17
C SER A 295 10.29 3.09 -22.20
N VAL A 296 9.75 1.91 -22.45
CA VAL A 296 9.97 0.71 -21.62
C VAL A 296 11.46 0.36 -21.54
N GLU A 297 12.22 0.64 -22.59
CA GLU A 297 13.64 0.31 -22.71
C GLU A 297 14.54 1.15 -21.80
N ASN A 298 14.23 2.44 -21.58
CA ASN A 298 15.08 3.34 -20.78
C ASN A 298 14.49 3.76 -19.42
N ALA A 299 13.16 3.70 -19.24
CA ALA A 299 12.49 4.24 -18.06
C ALA A 299 11.35 3.38 -17.48
N GLY A 300 10.94 2.29 -18.15
CA GLY A 300 9.84 1.44 -17.67
C GLY A 300 8.49 1.77 -18.32
N ARG A 301 7.39 1.18 -17.80
CA ARG A 301 6.06 1.24 -18.43
C ARG A 301 5.29 2.51 -18.10
N ILE A 302 5.52 3.12 -16.95
CA ILE A 302 4.77 4.31 -16.52
C ILE A 302 5.71 5.51 -16.60
N ASN A 303 5.50 6.37 -17.61
CA ASN A 303 6.21 7.62 -17.82
C ASN A 303 5.18 8.73 -18.13
N VAL A 304 4.95 9.63 -17.18
CA VAL A 304 3.80 10.56 -17.20
C VAL A 304 4.19 11.97 -16.76
N SER A 305 3.25 12.91 -16.90
CA SER A 305 3.40 14.32 -16.55
C SER A 305 4.66 14.98 -17.16
N PRO A 306 4.85 14.90 -18.49
CA PRO A 306 6.00 15.51 -19.13
C PRO A 306 5.95 17.03 -19.01
N SER A 307 7.08 17.66 -18.67
CA SER A 307 7.24 19.11 -18.76
C SER A 307 8.59 19.48 -19.38
N ILE A 308 8.55 20.27 -20.44
CA ILE A 308 9.73 20.63 -21.25
C ILE A 308 10.31 21.97 -20.81
N SER A 309 11.64 22.07 -20.79
CA SER A 309 12.32 23.32 -20.44
C SER A 309 12.04 24.41 -21.47
N PRO A 310 12.06 25.71 -21.09
CA PRO A 310 11.72 26.80 -22.01
C PRO A 310 12.56 26.82 -23.29
N ASP A 311 13.81 26.39 -23.19
CA ASP A 311 14.76 26.27 -24.31
C ASP A 311 14.63 24.97 -25.14
N GLY A 312 13.72 24.06 -24.78
CA GLY A 312 13.46 22.81 -25.48
C GLY A 312 14.52 21.72 -25.31
N ARG A 313 15.56 21.92 -24.48
CA ARG A 313 16.69 20.97 -24.38
C ARG A 313 16.46 19.84 -23.39
N TYR A 314 15.63 20.05 -22.37
CA TYR A 314 15.44 19.11 -21.28
C TYR A 314 13.96 18.86 -21.00
N ILE A 315 13.67 17.67 -20.50
CA ILE A 315 12.33 17.26 -20.07
C ILE A 315 12.42 16.74 -18.64
N ALA A 316 11.55 17.28 -17.78
CA ALA A 316 11.24 16.71 -16.48
C ALA A 316 10.01 15.80 -16.61
N PHE A 317 10.05 14.60 -16.04
CA PHE A 317 8.95 13.65 -16.13
C PHE A 317 8.96 12.70 -14.94
N LEU A 318 7.82 12.07 -14.69
CA LEU A 318 7.61 11.14 -13.59
C LEU A 318 7.66 9.70 -14.12
N SER A 319 8.44 8.83 -13.48
CA SER A 319 8.69 7.47 -13.98
C SER A 319 8.91 6.42 -12.89
N GLU A 320 8.48 5.19 -13.17
CA GLU A 320 8.69 3.99 -12.32
C GLU A 320 10.07 3.33 -12.52
N LYS A 321 11.02 4.00 -13.19
CA LYS A 321 12.32 3.44 -13.61
C LYS A 321 13.05 2.62 -12.53
N ASP A 322 13.01 3.06 -11.28
CA ASP A 322 13.72 2.39 -10.16
C ASP A 322 12.82 1.47 -9.30
N PHE A 323 11.66 1.06 -9.83
CA PHE A 323 10.70 0.03 -9.33
C PHE A 323 9.94 0.32 -8.04
N PHE A 324 10.53 1.01 -7.06
CA PHE A 324 9.93 1.18 -5.74
C PHE A 324 8.96 2.36 -5.64
N THR A 325 9.24 3.41 -6.40
CA THR A 325 8.52 4.69 -6.33
C THR A 325 8.45 5.30 -7.72
N LEU A 326 7.47 6.17 -7.91
CA LEU A 326 7.32 6.99 -9.10
C LEU A 326 8.08 8.30 -8.84
N ASP A 327 9.30 8.38 -9.38
CA ASP A 327 10.24 9.46 -9.07
C ASP A 327 10.31 10.51 -10.19
N LEU A 328 10.78 11.71 -9.86
CA LEU A 328 10.99 12.80 -10.83
C LEU A 328 12.38 12.67 -11.48
N TYR A 329 12.42 12.53 -12.80
CA TYR A 329 13.63 12.41 -13.61
C TYR A 329 13.79 13.58 -14.57
N LEU A 330 15.03 13.77 -15.01
CA LEU A 330 15.44 14.72 -16.04
C LEU A 330 16.10 13.96 -17.19
N ALA A 331 15.65 14.21 -18.42
CA ALA A 331 16.27 13.70 -19.64
C ALA A 331 16.56 14.81 -20.65
N GLU A 332 17.51 14.54 -21.54
CA GLU A 332 17.78 15.36 -22.73
C GLU A 332 16.76 15.06 -23.83
N VAL A 333 16.21 16.10 -24.45
CA VAL A 333 15.20 15.98 -25.51
C VAL A 333 15.82 15.44 -26.81
N GLU A 334 17.04 15.84 -27.15
CA GLU A 334 17.70 15.40 -28.39
C GLU A 334 18.03 13.90 -28.39
N THR A 335 18.47 13.37 -27.24
CA THR A 335 19.01 12.01 -27.14
C THR A 335 18.09 11.02 -26.42
N GLY A 336 17.08 11.50 -25.69
CA GLY A 336 16.27 10.68 -24.77
C GLY A 336 17.06 10.15 -23.56
N LYS A 337 18.31 10.61 -23.35
CA LYS A 337 19.16 10.14 -22.27
C LYS A 337 18.71 10.72 -20.94
N ILE A 338 18.38 9.84 -19.99
CA ILE A 338 18.08 10.22 -18.61
C ILE A 338 19.38 10.63 -17.92
N ILE A 339 19.51 11.91 -17.61
CA ILE A 339 20.74 12.49 -17.06
C ILE A 339 20.72 12.56 -15.53
N LYS A 340 19.54 12.64 -14.90
CA LYS A 340 19.45 12.81 -13.45
C LYS A 340 18.11 12.36 -12.87
N LYS A 341 18.13 11.90 -11.62
CA LYS A 341 16.95 11.85 -10.74
C LYS A 341 16.89 13.16 -9.95
N LEU A 342 15.82 13.93 -10.10
CA LEU A 342 15.65 15.25 -9.48
C LEU A 342 15.11 15.13 -8.05
N SER A 343 14.09 14.30 -7.82
CA SER A 343 13.48 14.11 -6.50
C SER A 343 12.98 12.67 -6.32
N SER A 344 12.93 12.19 -5.07
CA SER A 344 12.43 10.87 -4.70
C SER A 344 11.93 10.84 -3.27
N THR A 345 10.80 10.18 -3.03
CA THR A 345 10.28 9.89 -1.68
C THR A 345 11.21 8.94 -0.89
N THR A 346 12.05 8.16 -1.58
CA THR A 346 13.04 7.27 -0.92
C THR A 346 14.27 8.00 -0.35
N LYS A 347 14.54 9.24 -0.79
CA LYS A 347 15.70 10.03 -0.36
C LYS A 347 15.34 11.21 0.53
N ASN A 348 14.07 11.63 0.54
CA ASN A 348 13.61 12.75 1.34
C ASN A 348 12.56 12.27 2.35
N ASP A 349 12.99 12.06 3.60
CA ASP A 349 12.16 11.51 4.68
C ASP A 349 11.01 12.45 5.12
N GLU A 350 10.98 13.69 4.59
CA GLU A 350 10.00 14.73 4.89
C GLU A 350 8.88 14.85 3.82
N ILE A 351 9.03 14.17 2.68
CA ILE A 351 8.00 14.11 1.63
C ILE A 351 7.18 12.85 1.82
N ASP A 352 5.88 13.04 2.06
CA ASP A 352 4.94 11.95 2.23
C ASP A 352 4.54 11.33 0.88
N ASP A 353 4.31 12.15 -0.16
CA ASP A 353 3.95 11.66 -1.51
C ASP A 353 4.15 12.73 -2.61
N PHE A 354 4.13 12.31 -3.88
CA PHE A 354 4.07 13.19 -5.05
C PHE A 354 2.68 13.13 -5.70
N ASN A 355 2.09 14.27 -6.06
CA ASN A 355 0.83 14.27 -6.80
C ASN A 355 1.08 13.97 -8.30
N PHE A 356 1.42 12.72 -8.60
CA PHE A 356 1.77 12.26 -9.95
C PHE A 356 0.58 11.98 -10.87
N ILE A 357 -0.63 11.90 -10.30
CA ILE A 357 -1.84 11.54 -11.05
C ILE A 357 -2.47 12.80 -11.67
N GLU A 358 -2.52 13.89 -10.91
CA GLU A 358 -3.34 15.05 -11.29
C GLU A 358 -2.49 16.30 -11.55
N SER A 359 -1.15 16.21 -11.46
CA SER A 359 -0.27 17.36 -11.69
C SER A 359 1.01 17.03 -12.46
N ALA A 360 1.45 18.01 -13.24
CA ALA A 360 2.82 18.15 -13.70
C ALA A 360 3.52 19.27 -12.91
N GLY A 361 4.85 19.36 -13.02
CA GLY A 361 5.60 20.52 -12.57
C GLY A 361 5.80 21.53 -13.68
N THR A 362 6.45 22.65 -13.36
CA THR A 362 6.68 23.77 -14.29
C THR A 362 8.09 24.33 -14.13
N TRP A 363 8.69 24.75 -15.24
CA TRP A 363 10.02 25.33 -15.27
C TRP A 363 9.99 26.84 -14.96
N SER A 364 11.01 27.32 -14.26
CA SER A 364 11.28 28.77 -14.26
C SER A 364 11.66 29.22 -15.68
N PRO A 365 11.37 30.48 -16.06
CA PRO A 365 11.64 30.97 -17.42
C PRO A 365 13.11 30.88 -17.84
N ASP A 366 14.04 30.91 -16.87
CA ASP A 366 15.47 30.77 -17.10
C ASP A 366 15.96 29.31 -17.18
N GLY A 367 15.07 28.33 -17.00
CA GLY A 367 15.37 26.90 -17.04
C GLY A 367 16.23 26.38 -15.87
N LYS A 368 16.47 27.18 -14.82
CA LYS A 368 17.35 26.78 -13.70
C LYS A 368 16.61 26.13 -12.54
N LYS A 369 15.32 26.45 -12.38
CA LYS A 369 14.47 25.94 -11.31
C LYS A 369 13.29 25.18 -11.89
N PHE A 370 12.77 24.24 -11.09
CA PHE A 370 11.57 23.49 -11.39
C PHE A 370 10.65 23.51 -10.17
N ALA A 371 9.39 23.91 -10.35
CA ALA A 371 8.38 23.92 -9.32
C ALA A 371 7.40 22.76 -9.52
N PHE A 372 7.04 22.06 -8.44
CA PHE A 372 6.08 20.97 -8.48
C PHE A 372 5.39 20.80 -7.12
N VAL A 373 4.24 20.11 -7.12
CA VAL A 373 3.44 19.90 -5.90
C VAL A 373 3.88 18.63 -5.19
N ILE A 374 4.10 18.75 -3.88
CA ILE A 374 4.40 17.63 -2.98
C ILE A 374 3.38 17.60 -1.85
N ILE A 375 3.21 16.42 -1.22
CA ILE A 375 2.53 16.32 0.08
C ILE A 375 3.61 16.17 1.15
N SER A 376 3.58 17.05 2.14
CA SER A 376 4.51 17.04 3.27
C SER A 376 3.78 17.57 4.50
N GLU A 377 3.94 16.90 5.64
CA GLU A 377 3.26 17.25 6.91
C GLU A 377 1.73 17.28 6.76
N GLY A 378 1.19 16.42 5.89
CA GLY A 378 -0.25 16.28 5.68
C GLY A 378 -0.91 17.43 4.91
N ILE A 379 -0.14 18.26 4.21
CA ILE A 379 -0.65 19.33 3.36
C ILE A 379 0.07 19.37 2.01
N ASN A 380 -0.56 19.99 1.01
CA ASN A 380 0.12 20.30 -0.24
C ASN A 380 1.12 21.45 -0.01
N LYS A 381 2.35 21.26 -0.49
CA LYS A 381 3.37 22.31 -0.57
C LYS A 381 3.89 22.43 -2.00
N LEU A 382 4.29 23.64 -2.37
CA LEU A 382 4.98 23.92 -3.62
C LEU A 382 6.48 23.79 -3.38
N ALA A 383 7.09 22.76 -3.96
CA ALA A 383 8.53 22.55 -3.88
C ALA A 383 9.23 23.25 -5.05
N ILE A 384 10.24 24.07 -4.75
CA ILE A 384 11.12 24.67 -5.76
C ILE A 384 12.47 23.94 -5.72
N LEU A 385 12.84 23.36 -6.85
CA LEU A 385 14.05 22.57 -7.02
C LEU A 385 15.06 23.29 -7.90
N ASP A 386 16.33 23.29 -7.48
CA ASP A 386 17.47 23.67 -8.32
C ASP A 386 17.84 22.48 -9.21
N VAL A 387 17.65 22.63 -10.51
CA VAL A 387 17.79 21.54 -11.49
C VAL A 387 19.23 21.07 -11.60
N LYS A 388 20.18 22.01 -11.59
CA LYS A 388 21.62 21.69 -11.69
C LYS A 388 22.08 20.91 -10.45
N LYS A 389 21.63 21.31 -9.26
CA LYS A 389 21.98 20.62 -8.00
C LYS A 389 21.16 19.35 -7.76
N ALA A 390 19.98 19.22 -8.37
CA ALA A 390 18.97 18.21 -8.02
C ALA A 390 18.67 18.21 -6.52
N LYS A 391 18.32 19.40 -6.01
CA LYS A 391 17.99 19.60 -4.61
C LYS A 391 16.82 20.57 -4.50
N ILE A 392 15.84 20.21 -3.66
CA ILE A 392 14.78 21.13 -3.24
C ILE A 392 15.45 22.23 -2.40
N ILE A 393 15.26 23.47 -2.82
CA ILE A 393 15.84 24.65 -2.16
C ILE A 393 14.80 25.38 -1.31
N GLU A 394 13.51 25.25 -1.64
CA GLU A 394 12.40 25.85 -0.91
C GLU A 394 11.16 24.93 -0.95
N GLU A 395 10.44 24.84 0.16
CA GLU A 395 9.13 24.21 0.27
C GLU A 395 8.14 25.26 0.79
N ILE A 396 7.13 25.57 0.00
CA ILE A 396 6.25 26.72 0.25
C ILE A 396 4.84 26.21 0.55
N LYS A 397 4.34 26.53 1.75
CA LYS A 397 2.91 26.44 2.06
C LYS A 397 2.22 27.68 1.49
N ILE A 398 1.30 27.48 0.55
CA ILE A 398 0.52 28.59 -0.01
C ILE A 398 -0.54 29.01 1.02
N PRO A 399 -0.59 30.29 1.44
CA PRO A 399 -1.60 30.77 2.40
C PRO A 399 -3.03 30.49 1.91
N ASP A 400 -3.90 30.08 2.84
CA ASP A 400 -5.35 29.87 2.63
C ASP A 400 -5.77 28.85 1.56
N ILE A 401 -4.82 28.17 0.91
CA ILE A 401 -5.06 27.13 -0.10
C ILE A 401 -4.54 25.78 0.42
N PRO A 402 -5.38 24.95 1.05
CA PRO A 402 -4.94 23.71 1.69
C PRO A 402 -4.52 22.62 0.70
N SER A 403 -5.06 22.64 -0.52
CA SER A 403 -4.78 21.67 -1.57
C SER A 403 -4.77 22.36 -2.94
N PHE A 404 -3.81 22.01 -3.79
CA PHE A 404 -3.65 22.59 -5.14
C PHE A 404 -2.89 21.67 -6.10
N ILE A 405 -3.08 21.89 -7.41
CA ILE A 405 -2.43 21.19 -8.53
C ILE A 405 -2.09 22.16 -9.68
N ASN A 406 -1.40 21.62 -10.70
CA ASN A 406 -1.11 22.26 -11.99
C ASN A 406 -0.44 23.65 -11.86
N PRO A 407 0.71 23.76 -11.17
CA PRO A 407 1.44 25.03 -11.13
C PRO A 407 1.96 25.38 -12.53
N SER A 408 1.87 26.66 -12.91
CA SER A 408 2.43 27.19 -14.15
C SER A 408 3.14 28.52 -13.90
N TRP A 409 4.44 28.57 -14.18
CA TRP A 409 5.28 29.75 -13.92
C TRP A 409 5.04 30.84 -14.97
N SER A 410 4.88 32.09 -14.57
CA SER A 410 4.78 33.22 -15.51
C SER A 410 6.07 33.39 -16.32
N PRO A 411 6.02 33.88 -17.57
CA PRO A 411 7.20 34.09 -18.41
C PRO A 411 8.23 35.07 -17.83
N ASP A 412 7.79 36.00 -16.98
CA ASP A 412 8.65 36.96 -16.29
C ASP A 412 9.24 36.44 -14.96
N GLY A 413 8.83 35.24 -14.54
CA GLY A 413 9.32 34.58 -13.34
C GLY A 413 8.73 35.10 -12.03
N ARG A 414 7.84 36.11 -12.06
CA ARG A 414 7.30 36.76 -10.86
C ARG A 414 6.16 35.99 -10.21
N PHE A 415 5.38 35.27 -10.99
CA PHE A 415 4.16 34.62 -10.53
C PHE A 415 4.12 33.13 -10.88
N ILE A 416 3.31 32.39 -10.13
CA ILE A 416 2.91 31.02 -10.44
C ILE A 416 1.39 30.99 -10.34
N VAL A 417 0.70 30.57 -11.40
CA VAL A 417 -0.72 30.25 -11.33
C VAL A 417 -0.89 28.79 -10.95
N LEU A 418 -1.91 28.47 -10.16
CA LEU A 418 -2.24 27.12 -9.72
C LEU A 418 -3.75 26.93 -9.63
N SER A 419 -4.21 25.68 -9.70
CA SER A 419 -5.59 25.29 -9.42
C SER A 419 -5.71 24.87 -7.96
N GLY A 420 -6.38 25.69 -7.14
CA GLY A 420 -6.53 25.49 -5.70
C GLY A 420 -7.91 24.97 -5.33
N LEU A 421 -7.96 23.87 -4.57
CA LEU A 421 -9.18 23.32 -3.99
C LEU A 421 -9.38 23.90 -2.59
N VAL A 422 -10.33 24.82 -2.46
CA VAL A 422 -10.69 25.48 -1.21
C VAL A 422 -12.15 25.20 -0.91
N GLN A 423 -12.43 24.53 0.21
CA GLN A 423 -13.80 24.25 0.67
C GLN A 423 -14.71 23.64 -0.41
N GLY A 424 -14.15 22.72 -1.22
CA GLY A 424 -14.86 21.98 -2.26
C GLY A 424 -14.97 22.66 -3.62
N GLN A 425 -14.37 23.83 -3.79
CA GLN A 425 -14.36 24.57 -5.05
C GLN A 425 -12.93 24.66 -5.58
N THR A 426 -12.74 24.39 -6.87
CA THR A 426 -11.43 24.44 -7.51
C THR A 426 -11.32 25.64 -8.43
N ASP A 427 -10.55 26.63 -7.98
CA ASP A 427 -10.35 27.90 -8.66
C ASP A 427 -8.90 28.13 -9.04
N LEU A 428 -8.68 29.08 -9.95
CA LEU A 428 -7.33 29.55 -10.28
C LEU A 428 -6.87 30.60 -9.26
N TYR A 429 -5.65 30.43 -8.78
CA TYR A 429 -4.99 31.37 -7.88
C TYR A 429 -3.63 31.78 -8.42
N LEU A 430 -3.30 33.05 -8.25
CA LEU A 430 -2.03 33.65 -8.59
C LEU A 430 -1.17 33.79 -7.33
N TYR A 431 0.00 33.17 -7.33
CA TYR A 431 0.99 33.27 -6.26
C TYR A 431 2.18 34.12 -6.71
N GLU A 432 2.49 35.20 -5.98
CA GLU A 432 3.66 36.03 -6.22
C GLU A 432 4.89 35.46 -5.49
N VAL A 433 5.89 35.03 -6.27
CA VAL A 433 7.04 34.25 -5.76
C VAL A 433 7.87 35.01 -4.73
N LYS A 434 7.98 36.35 -4.85
CA LYS A 434 8.83 37.16 -3.96
C LYS A 434 8.15 37.56 -2.66
N THR A 435 6.87 37.92 -2.71
CA THR A 435 6.14 38.49 -1.57
C THR A 435 5.34 37.42 -0.83
N GLY A 436 5.05 36.29 -1.47
CA GLY A 436 4.15 35.26 -0.96
C GLY A 436 2.67 35.63 -1.07
N LYS A 437 2.32 36.75 -1.74
CA LYS A 437 0.94 37.19 -1.89
C LYS A 437 0.17 36.23 -2.80
N VAL A 438 -1.05 35.90 -2.38
CA VAL A 438 -2.01 35.07 -3.13
C VAL A 438 -3.17 35.93 -3.59
N GLU A 439 -3.62 35.73 -4.82
CA GLU A 439 -4.82 36.35 -5.38
C GLU A 439 -5.69 35.32 -6.09
N GLN A 440 -6.97 35.26 -5.74
CA GLN A 440 -7.95 34.42 -6.43
C GLN A 440 -8.35 35.07 -7.77
N LEU A 441 -8.30 34.28 -8.85
CA LEU A 441 -8.56 34.72 -10.22
C LEU A 441 -9.95 34.28 -10.73
N THR A 442 -10.44 33.12 -10.30
CA THR A 442 -11.79 32.63 -10.60
C THR A 442 -12.55 32.38 -9.31
N ASP A 443 -13.87 32.48 -9.36
CA ASP A 443 -14.76 32.18 -8.22
C ASP A 443 -16.09 31.69 -8.78
N ASP A 444 -16.09 30.44 -9.24
CA ASP A 444 -17.28 29.79 -9.77
C ASP A 444 -17.40 28.33 -9.28
N TRP A 445 -18.61 27.79 -9.32
CA TRP A 445 -18.89 26.45 -8.80
C TRP A 445 -18.28 25.32 -9.65
N LEU A 446 -17.81 25.63 -10.85
CA LEU A 446 -17.24 24.67 -11.79
C LEU A 446 -15.74 24.56 -11.53
N ALA A 447 -15.18 23.36 -11.72
CA ALA A 447 -13.76 23.18 -11.51
C ALA A 447 -12.92 23.79 -12.64
N ASN A 448 -11.96 24.65 -12.28
CA ASN A 448 -11.02 25.28 -13.21
C ASN A 448 -9.61 24.68 -13.06
N ILE A 449 -9.15 23.92 -14.06
CA ILE A 449 -7.90 23.13 -14.02
C ILE A 449 -6.98 23.38 -15.21
N HIS A 450 -5.75 22.88 -15.14
CA HIS A 450 -4.73 23.00 -16.20
C HIS A 450 -4.42 24.43 -16.68
N PRO A 451 -4.14 25.40 -15.79
CA PRO A 451 -3.77 26.74 -16.22
C PRO A 451 -2.41 26.76 -16.92
N SER A 452 -2.31 27.49 -18.02
CA SER A 452 -1.08 27.68 -18.78
C SER A 452 -0.94 29.13 -19.25
N TRP A 453 0.22 29.72 -18.98
CA TRP A 453 0.53 31.10 -19.36
C TRP A 453 0.79 31.23 -20.87
N SER A 454 0.30 32.32 -21.45
CA SER A 454 0.78 32.81 -22.73
C SER A 454 2.25 33.22 -22.61
N SER A 455 3.02 33.09 -23.70
CA SER A 455 4.44 33.41 -23.74
C SER A 455 4.73 34.89 -23.47
N ASP A 456 3.74 35.78 -23.68
CA ASP A 456 3.84 37.21 -23.37
C ASP A 456 3.37 37.58 -21.96
N GLY A 457 2.83 36.62 -21.19
CA GLY A 457 2.37 36.82 -19.81
C GLY A 457 1.07 37.62 -19.68
N LYS A 458 0.33 37.86 -20.75
CA LYS A 458 -0.93 38.64 -20.74
C LYS A 458 -2.19 37.81 -20.60
N SER A 459 -2.11 36.49 -20.76
CA SER A 459 -3.28 35.63 -20.72
C SER A 459 -2.95 34.27 -20.13
N ILE A 460 -3.96 33.63 -19.56
CA ILE A 460 -3.90 32.28 -19.02
C ILE A 460 -4.99 31.46 -19.71
N VAL A 461 -4.63 30.35 -20.34
CA VAL A 461 -5.59 29.37 -20.86
C VAL A 461 -5.78 28.26 -19.83
N PHE A 462 -7.00 27.77 -19.67
CA PHE A 462 -7.31 26.70 -18.73
C PHE A 462 -8.50 25.87 -19.23
N ALA A 463 -8.68 24.70 -18.63
CA ALA A 463 -9.85 23.86 -18.85
C ALA A 463 -10.89 24.15 -17.75
N SER A 464 -12.11 24.45 -18.15
CA SER A 464 -13.22 24.77 -17.26
C SER A 464 -14.26 23.65 -17.34
N GLU A 465 -14.64 23.09 -16.20
CA GLU A 465 -15.68 22.07 -16.12
C GLU A 465 -17.00 22.65 -16.61
N LYS A 466 -17.79 21.84 -17.31
CA LYS A 466 -19.11 22.21 -17.83
C LYS A 466 -20.05 21.04 -17.63
N VAL A 467 -21.27 21.32 -17.18
CA VAL A 467 -22.32 20.31 -17.11
C VAL A 467 -23.24 20.52 -18.30
N VAL A 468 -23.26 19.55 -19.22
CA VAL A 468 -24.16 19.57 -20.38
C VAL A 468 -25.47 18.89 -20.02
N TYR A 469 -26.56 19.57 -20.38
CA TYR A 469 -27.92 19.09 -20.22
C TYR A 469 -28.49 18.74 -21.59
N SER A 470 -28.71 17.45 -21.84
CA SER A 470 -29.49 16.98 -22.99
C SER A 470 -30.74 16.29 -22.44
N GLY A 471 -31.89 16.97 -22.48
CA GLY A 471 -33.10 16.51 -21.80
C GLY A 471 -32.92 16.48 -20.27
N ASN A 472 -33.17 15.32 -19.64
CA ASN A 472 -33.02 15.08 -18.19
C ASN A 472 -31.64 14.46 -17.83
N SER A 473 -30.62 14.62 -18.68
CA SER A 473 -29.29 14.01 -18.48
C SER A 473 -28.28 14.98 -17.88
N LYS A 474 -27.59 14.57 -16.80
CA LYS A 474 -26.43 15.27 -16.22
C LYS A 474 -25.13 14.62 -16.71
N LYS A 475 -24.36 15.30 -17.56
CA LYS A 475 -23.03 14.85 -18.00
C LYS A 475 -21.98 15.92 -17.71
N TYR A 476 -20.92 15.55 -17.00
CA TYR A 476 -19.75 16.40 -16.85
C TYR A 476 -18.88 16.32 -18.11
N CYS A 477 -18.38 17.48 -18.55
CA CYS A 477 -17.47 17.63 -19.66
C CYS A 477 -16.54 18.82 -19.38
N PHE A 478 -15.60 19.13 -20.29
CA PHE A 478 -14.69 20.26 -20.11
C PHE A 478 -14.64 21.11 -21.38
N ASP A 479 -14.61 22.42 -21.17
CA ASP A 479 -14.44 23.42 -22.21
C ASP A 479 -13.13 24.19 -22.00
N LEU A 480 -12.69 24.96 -23.00
CA LEU A 480 -11.50 25.79 -22.86
C LEU A 480 -11.89 27.24 -22.53
N ALA A 481 -11.08 27.90 -21.71
CA ALA A 481 -11.28 29.30 -21.37
C ALA A 481 -9.95 30.06 -21.35
N ILE A 482 -10.02 31.35 -21.70
CA ILE A 482 -8.88 32.27 -21.68
C ILE A 482 -9.20 33.40 -20.70
N LEU A 483 -8.35 33.57 -19.71
CA LEU A 483 -8.42 34.58 -18.66
C LEU A 483 -7.36 35.66 -18.89
N ASP A 484 -7.76 36.92 -18.71
CA ASP A 484 -6.84 38.03 -18.48
C ASP A 484 -6.60 38.19 -16.97
N PRO A 485 -5.36 37.98 -16.46
CA PRO A 485 -5.08 38.02 -15.04
C PRO A 485 -5.14 39.43 -14.43
N GLU A 486 -5.06 40.50 -15.23
CA GLU A 486 -5.18 41.88 -14.72
C GLU A 486 -6.64 42.30 -14.55
N THR A 487 -7.49 42.01 -15.54
CA THR A 487 -8.91 42.41 -15.53
C THR A 487 -9.84 41.35 -14.94
N LYS A 488 -9.36 40.11 -14.79
CA LYS A 488 -10.14 38.90 -14.47
C LYS A 488 -11.25 38.58 -15.49
N GLY A 489 -11.16 39.15 -16.69
CA GLY A 489 -12.09 38.85 -17.78
C GLY A 489 -11.85 37.45 -18.34
N ILE A 490 -12.93 36.66 -18.47
CA ILE A 490 -12.88 35.28 -19.00
C ILE A 490 -13.60 35.22 -20.36
N ARG A 491 -12.94 34.61 -21.34
CA ARG A 491 -13.50 34.24 -22.64
C ARG A 491 -13.53 32.73 -22.80
N TYR A 492 -14.71 32.14 -22.85
CA TYR A 492 -14.90 30.71 -23.15
C TYR A 492 -14.76 30.44 -24.65
N VAL A 493 -14.23 29.27 -24.99
CA VAL A 493 -14.02 28.78 -26.36
C VAL A 493 -14.92 27.57 -26.57
N ASP A 494 -16.21 27.80 -26.80
CA ASP A 494 -17.24 26.74 -26.86
C ASP A 494 -17.05 25.81 -28.06
N ILE A 495 -16.43 24.65 -27.81
CA ILE A 495 -16.05 23.67 -28.82
C ILE A 495 -16.35 22.25 -28.36
N PHE A 496 -16.66 21.38 -29.31
CA PHE A 496 -16.91 19.95 -29.10
C PHE A 496 -17.85 19.67 -27.90
N PRO A 497 -19.12 20.08 -27.98
CA PRO A 497 -20.05 19.97 -26.86
C PRO A 497 -20.13 18.55 -26.26
N GLY A 498 -19.91 18.42 -24.95
CA GLY A 498 -19.98 17.13 -24.25
C GLY A 498 -18.73 16.25 -24.35
N ALA A 499 -17.63 16.75 -24.94
CA ALA A 499 -16.30 16.15 -24.93
C ALA A 499 -15.44 16.67 -23.77
N MET A 500 -14.38 15.95 -23.43
CA MET A 500 -13.39 16.34 -22.42
C MET A 500 -12.26 17.13 -23.09
N ASN A 501 -12.39 18.46 -23.20
CA ASN A 501 -11.33 19.32 -23.73
C ASN A 501 -10.37 19.74 -22.60
N LEU A 502 -9.15 19.20 -22.60
CA LEU A 502 -8.23 19.25 -21.45
C LEU A 502 -6.79 19.59 -21.84
N ASN A 503 -5.99 19.95 -20.82
CA ASN A 503 -4.57 20.28 -20.92
C ASN A 503 -4.22 21.31 -22.01
N PRO A 504 -4.86 22.51 -22.04
CA PRO A 504 -4.54 23.52 -23.03
C PRO A 504 -3.16 24.17 -22.80
N VAL A 505 -2.42 24.44 -23.88
CA VAL A 505 -1.10 25.10 -23.86
C VAL A 505 -0.99 26.07 -25.03
N PHE A 506 -0.47 27.27 -24.79
CA PHE A 506 -0.23 28.26 -25.86
C PHE A 506 0.95 27.88 -26.76
N SER A 507 0.88 28.30 -28.03
CA SER A 507 2.04 28.37 -28.90
C SER A 507 3.03 29.47 -28.43
N PRO A 508 4.33 29.35 -28.76
CA PRO A 508 5.33 30.40 -28.50
C PRO A 508 4.92 31.79 -29.00
N ASP A 509 4.23 31.85 -30.14
CA ASP A 509 3.78 33.09 -30.78
C ASP A 509 2.40 33.60 -30.29
N ASN A 510 1.78 32.89 -29.33
CA ASN A 510 0.45 33.15 -28.76
C ASN A 510 -0.71 33.17 -29.79
N ARG A 511 -0.49 32.68 -31.01
CA ARG A 511 -1.55 32.63 -32.06
C ARG A 511 -2.41 31.38 -31.98
N SER A 512 -1.90 30.31 -31.39
CA SER A 512 -2.58 29.02 -31.30
C SER A 512 -2.64 28.49 -29.87
N ILE A 513 -3.65 27.68 -29.59
CA ILE A 513 -3.79 26.90 -28.36
C ILE A 513 -3.83 25.42 -28.76
N TYR A 514 -2.94 24.61 -28.20
CA TYR A 514 -2.94 23.15 -28.36
C TYR A 514 -3.64 22.53 -27.16
N PHE A 515 -4.48 21.52 -27.40
CA PHE A 515 -5.25 20.86 -26.34
C PHE A 515 -5.57 19.42 -26.72
N LEU A 516 -5.94 18.63 -25.72
CA LEU A 516 -6.40 17.26 -25.90
C LEU A 516 -7.92 17.20 -25.87
N SER A 517 -8.52 16.43 -26.76
CA SER A 517 -9.96 16.19 -26.78
C SER A 517 -10.28 14.74 -27.09
N ASP A 518 -11.34 14.23 -26.48
CA ASP A 518 -11.91 12.90 -26.74
C ASP A 518 -13.17 12.95 -27.62
N LYS A 519 -13.35 14.04 -28.38
CA LYS A 519 -14.56 14.32 -29.16
C LYS A 519 -14.96 13.22 -30.15
N ASP A 520 -14.03 12.38 -30.58
CA ASP A 520 -14.24 11.22 -31.47
C ASP A 520 -14.15 9.87 -30.74
N GLY A 521 -14.13 9.86 -29.40
CA GLY A 521 -13.97 8.66 -28.58
C GLY A 521 -12.52 8.18 -28.44
N CYS A 522 -11.58 8.89 -29.07
CA CYS A 522 -10.14 8.71 -28.94
C CYS A 522 -9.51 10.04 -28.47
N ARG A 523 -8.53 9.97 -27.57
CA ARG A 523 -7.91 11.19 -27.03
C ARG A 523 -6.82 11.68 -27.97
N ASN A 524 -7.12 12.73 -28.73
CA ASN A 524 -6.27 13.28 -29.78
C ASN A 524 -5.83 14.73 -29.51
N LEU A 525 -4.76 15.15 -30.18
CA LEU A 525 -4.24 16.51 -30.14
C LEU A 525 -4.94 17.40 -31.17
N TYR A 526 -5.35 18.58 -30.73
CA TYR A 526 -6.01 19.60 -31.54
C TYR A 526 -5.32 20.96 -31.38
N ARG A 527 -5.44 21.80 -32.40
CA ARG A 527 -5.00 23.20 -32.43
C ARG A 527 -6.19 24.11 -32.66
N TYR A 528 -6.37 25.09 -31.79
CA TYR A 528 -7.31 26.19 -31.94
C TYR A 528 -6.56 27.47 -32.30
N ASP A 529 -6.94 28.10 -33.41
CA ASP A 529 -6.40 29.39 -33.85
C ASP A 529 -7.15 30.54 -33.17
N THR A 530 -6.44 31.32 -32.36
CA THR A 530 -7.05 32.36 -31.50
C THR A 530 -7.61 33.56 -32.26
N GLY A 531 -7.13 33.81 -33.49
CA GLY A 531 -7.58 34.94 -34.31
C GLY A 531 -8.76 34.60 -35.21
N SER A 532 -8.71 33.44 -35.87
CA SER A 532 -9.74 33.00 -36.83
C SER A 532 -10.82 32.10 -36.22
N GLY A 533 -10.56 31.49 -35.06
CA GLY A 533 -11.45 30.52 -34.42
C GLY A 533 -11.44 29.14 -35.08
N LYS A 534 -10.54 28.90 -36.04
CA LYS A 534 -10.42 27.59 -36.72
C LYS A 534 -9.83 26.53 -35.82
N ILE A 535 -10.27 25.28 -36.00
CA ILE A 535 -9.76 24.12 -35.27
C ILE A 535 -9.20 23.09 -36.26
N CYS A 536 -7.98 22.63 -35.98
CA CYS A 536 -7.33 21.56 -36.72
C CYS A 536 -7.06 20.38 -35.78
N ARG A 537 -7.37 19.16 -36.23
CA ARG A 537 -6.88 17.92 -35.63
C ARG A 537 -5.44 17.70 -36.08
N LEU A 538 -4.57 17.32 -35.15
CA LEU A 538 -3.14 17.07 -35.40
C LEU A 538 -2.77 15.60 -35.31
N THR A 539 -3.50 14.81 -34.53
CA THR A 539 -3.30 13.36 -34.41
C THR A 539 -4.60 12.61 -34.65
N ASP A 540 -4.47 11.39 -35.15
CA ASP A 540 -5.58 10.45 -35.35
C ASP A 540 -5.18 9.08 -34.78
N TYR A 541 -4.92 9.06 -33.47
CA TYR A 541 -4.49 7.86 -32.76
C TYR A 541 -5.70 7.06 -32.29
N ILE A 542 -5.61 5.74 -32.46
CA ILE A 542 -6.64 4.82 -31.99
C ILE A 542 -6.52 4.54 -30.49
N THR A 543 -5.32 4.51 -29.91
CA THR A 543 -5.21 4.44 -28.44
C THR A 543 -5.40 5.84 -27.86
N GLY A 544 -4.44 6.74 -28.10
CA GLY A 544 -4.53 8.16 -27.76
C GLY A 544 -3.35 8.71 -26.93
N ILE A 545 -3.40 10.02 -26.70
CA ILE A 545 -2.46 10.77 -25.85
C ILE A 545 -3.09 10.91 -24.45
N SER A 546 -2.50 10.27 -23.44
CA SER A 546 -3.07 10.24 -22.08
C SER A 546 -2.01 10.06 -21.01
N GLY A 547 -2.26 10.63 -19.83
CA GLY A 547 -1.63 10.19 -18.58
C GLY A 547 -2.44 9.08 -17.91
N ILE A 548 -2.23 8.88 -16.60
CA ILE A 548 -2.88 7.79 -15.83
C ILE A 548 -4.42 7.92 -15.83
N THR A 549 -4.91 9.15 -15.71
CA THR A 549 -6.33 9.49 -15.81
C THR A 549 -6.54 10.45 -16.98
N ALA A 550 -7.80 10.68 -17.36
CA ALA A 550 -8.15 11.71 -18.32
C ALA A 550 -7.78 13.12 -17.82
N TYR A 551 -7.62 13.32 -16.51
CA TYR A 551 -7.27 14.60 -15.91
C TYR A 551 -5.76 14.78 -15.75
N SER A 552 -4.96 13.73 -15.95
CA SER A 552 -3.50 13.84 -15.92
C SER A 552 -2.97 14.72 -17.07
N PRO A 553 -2.07 15.68 -16.81
CA PRO A 553 -1.33 16.35 -17.86
C PRO A 553 -0.53 15.36 -18.71
N ALA A 554 -0.62 15.50 -20.03
CA ALA A 554 0.00 14.61 -21.00
C ALA A 554 0.69 15.36 -22.15
N ILE A 555 0.60 16.70 -22.22
CA ILE A 555 1.32 17.52 -23.20
C ILE A 555 1.96 18.76 -22.56
N ASP A 556 3.07 19.21 -23.13
CA ASP A 556 3.71 20.50 -22.82
C ASP A 556 4.47 21.03 -24.05
N ILE A 557 4.62 22.35 -24.18
CA ILE A 557 5.28 23.01 -25.33
C ILE A 557 6.36 23.97 -24.83
N ALA A 558 7.56 23.85 -25.39
CA ALA A 558 8.69 24.71 -25.06
C ALA A 558 8.42 26.15 -25.52
N ARG A 559 8.41 27.09 -24.58
CA ARG A 559 8.05 28.51 -24.83
C ARG A 559 8.95 29.22 -25.84
N ASN A 560 10.22 28.85 -25.95
CA ASN A 560 11.17 29.57 -26.83
C ASN A 560 11.31 28.91 -28.21
N THR A 561 11.07 27.59 -28.31
CA THR A 561 11.35 26.83 -29.53
C THR A 561 10.10 26.27 -30.20
N GLY A 562 9.02 26.07 -29.46
CA GLY A 562 7.81 25.41 -29.95
C GLY A 562 7.90 23.89 -30.00
N GLN A 563 8.96 23.29 -29.44
CA GLN A 563 9.07 21.84 -29.31
C GLN A 563 7.92 21.31 -28.44
N LEU A 564 7.11 20.39 -28.99
CA LEU A 564 6.03 19.73 -28.27
C LEU A 564 6.51 18.39 -27.72
N VAL A 565 6.17 18.11 -26.47
CA VAL A 565 6.29 16.77 -25.86
C VAL A 565 4.92 16.24 -25.49
N TYR A 566 4.71 14.94 -25.65
CA TYR A 566 3.43 14.30 -25.31
C TYR A 566 3.58 12.84 -24.86
N THR A 567 2.67 12.40 -23.98
CA THR A 567 2.58 11.01 -23.51
C THR A 567 1.61 10.21 -24.37
N TYR A 568 2.13 9.26 -25.14
CA TYR A 568 1.37 8.30 -25.93
C TYR A 568 1.18 6.99 -25.15
N TYR A 569 -0.06 6.49 -25.10
CA TYR A 569 -0.36 5.19 -24.49
C TYR A 569 -0.38 4.10 -25.55
N GLY A 570 0.43 3.05 -25.40
CA GLY A 570 0.39 1.89 -26.28
C GLY A 570 1.26 0.75 -25.80
N LYS A 571 0.87 -0.48 -26.17
CA LYS A 571 1.48 -1.74 -25.70
C LYS A 571 1.52 -1.82 -24.18
N ASN A 572 0.42 -1.44 -23.51
CA ASN A 572 0.30 -1.39 -22.05
C ASN A 572 1.45 -0.58 -21.39
N SER A 573 1.78 0.57 -21.98
CA SER A 573 2.84 1.48 -21.50
C SER A 573 2.56 2.93 -21.87
N TYR A 574 2.97 3.84 -21.01
CA TYR A 574 2.99 5.29 -21.22
C TYR A 574 4.39 5.68 -21.71
N GLN A 575 4.49 6.13 -22.95
CA GLN A 575 5.74 6.51 -23.63
C GLN A 575 5.71 8.00 -23.93
N ILE A 576 6.86 8.69 -23.82
CA ILE A 576 6.94 10.13 -24.11
C ILE A 576 7.65 10.33 -25.46
N PHE A 577 7.02 11.14 -26.31
CA PHE A 577 7.52 11.54 -27.62
C PHE A 577 7.78 13.05 -27.64
N SER A 578 8.66 13.47 -28.55
CA SER A 578 8.94 14.87 -28.85
C SER A 578 8.88 15.11 -30.35
N SER A 579 8.19 16.15 -30.76
CA SER A 579 8.07 16.53 -32.17
C SER A 579 8.04 18.03 -32.34
N ASP A 580 8.49 18.52 -33.49
CA ASP A 580 8.19 19.89 -33.88
C ASP A 580 6.72 19.97 -34.27
N VAL A 581 6.09 21.09 -33.95
CA VAL A 581 4.66 21.26 -34.18
C VAL A 581 4.32 21.30 -35.69
N SER A 582 5.30 21.63 -36.53
CA SER A 582 5.18 21.56 -37.99
C SER A 582 5.17 20.14 -38.56
N ASP A 583 5.54 19.13 -37.78
CA ASP A 583 5.59 17.73 -38.24
C ASP A 583 4.19 17.10 -38.32
N PHE A 584 3.21 17.71 -37.65
CA PHE A 584 1.83 17.22 -37.63
C PHE A 584 1.09 17.60 -38.90
N ILE A 585 0.32 16.65 -39.43
CA ILE A 585 -0.55 16.88 -40.58
C ILE A 585 -1.88 17.42 -40.08
N GLU A 586 -2.17 18.68 -40.39
CA GLU A 586 -3.40 19.34 -39.95
C GLU A 586 -4.61 18.89 -40.77
N SER A 587 -5.71 18.62 -40.07
CA SER A 587 -7.02 18.37 -40.68
C SER A 587 -8.08 19.28 -40.04
N GLU A 588 -8.64 20.21 -40.81
CA GLU A 588 -9.69 21.13 -40.33
C GLU A 588 -10.90 20.34 -39.82
N THR A 589 -11.39 20.71 -38.65
CA THR A 589 -12.42 19.97 -37.92
C THR A 589 -13.56 20.90 -37.50
N ASP A 590 -14.79 20.41 -37.64
CA ASP A 590 -15.99 21.15 -37.28
C ASP A 590 -16.13 21.27 -35.75
N PRO A 591 -16.10 22.50 -35.17
CA PRO A 591 -16.17 22.72 -33.73
C PRO A 591 -17.49 22.27 -33.10
N SER A 592 -18.56 22.10 -33.89
CA SER A 592 -19.89 21.77 -33.38
C SER A 592 -20.19 20.26 -33.32
N LYS A 593 -19.31 19.42 -33.88
CA LYS A 593 -19.54 17.98 -34.05
C LYS A 593 -18.72 17.14 -33.09
N THR A 594 -19.39 16.18 -32.46
CA THR A 594 -18.81 15.15 -31.60
C THR A 594 -19.31 13.78 -32.01
N HIS A 595 -18.41 12.79 -32.09
CA HIS A 595 -18.70 11.43 -32.52
C HIS A 595 -18.06 10.41 -31.57
N GLN A 596 -18.66 10.15 -30.41
CA GLN A 596 -18.04 9.34 -29.34
C GLN A 596 -18.14 7.81 -29.53
N GLU A 597 -18.44 7.31 -30.74
CA GLU A 597 -18.67 5.87 -30.97
C GLU A 597 -17.45 4.99 -30.64
N ALA A 598 -16.23 5.48 -30.89
CA ALA A 598 -15.01 4.76 -30.52
C ALA A 598 -14.82 4.65 -29.00
N GLY A 599 -15.47 5.52 -28.21
CA GLY A 599 -15.46 5.51 -26.74
C GLY A 599 -16.55 4.63 -26.12
N ILE A 600 -17.36 3.94 -26.93
CA ILE A 600 -18.40 3.02 -26.44
C ILE A 600 -17.76 1.65 -26.17
N LEU A 601 -18.06 1.09 -25.00
CA LEU A 601 -17.75 -0.30 -24.66
C LEU A 601 -18.78 -1.23 -25.33
N PRO A 602 -18.33 -2.18 -26.18
CA PRO A 602 -19.24 -2.98 -26.99
C PRO A 602 -19.96 -4.07 -26.21
N PRO A 603 -21.10 -4.56 -26.73
CA PRO A 603 -21.71 -4.23 -28.04
C PRO A 603 -22.29 -2.81 -28.11
N ILE A 604 -22.45 -2.21 -29.30
CA ILE A 604 -22.96 -0.83 -29.46
C ILE A 604 -24.37 -0.69 -28.91
N ARG A 605 -25.25 -1.62 -29.29
CA ARG A 605 -26.67 -1.60 -28.91
C ARG A 605 -26.91 -2.51 -27.72
N HIS A 606 -27.83 -2.08 -26.87
CA HIS A 606 -28.44 -2.94 -25.87
C HIS A 606 -29.37 -3.94 -26.56
N LEU A 607 -29.14 -5.23 -26.32
CA LEU A 607 -29.97 -6.32 -26.85
C LEU A 607 -31.10 -6.71 -25.88
N SER A 608 -31.11 -6.14 -24.68
CA SER A 608 -32.03 -6.44 -23.58
C SER A 608 -32.27 -5.18 -22.73
N GLU A 609 -32.80 -5.33 -21.51
CA GLU A 609 -33.08 -4.22 -20.58
C GLU A 609 -31.82 -3.41 -20.27
N ASN A 610 -31.90 -2.11 -20.58
CA ASN A 610 -30.89 -1.10 -20.28
C ASN A 610 -31.32 -0.31 -19.04
N LEU A 611 -30.89 -0.74 -17.87
CA LEU A 611 -31.19 -0.08 -16.60
C LEU A 611 -30.06 0.89 -16.20
N VAL A 612 -28.81 0.51 -16.41
CA VAL A 612 -27.63 1.25 -15.93
C VAL A 612 -27.44 2.54 -16.71
N ASP A 613 -27.23 2.45 -18.02
CA ASP A 613 -27.04 3.64 -18.86
C ASP A 613 -28.29 4.52 -18.80
N SER A 614 -29.48 3.94 -18.87
CA SER A 614 -30.73 4.71 -18.78
C SER A 614 -30.87 5.46 -17.46
N SER A 615 -30.44 4.88 -16.34
CA SER A 615 -30.49 5.55 -15.03
C SER A 615 -29.46 6.65 -14.93
N LEU A 616 -28.23 6.41 -15.38
CA LEU A 616 -27.14 7.40 -15.38
C LEU A 616 -27.43 8.58 -16.32
N TYR A 617 -28.01 8.31 -17.49
CA TYR A 617 -28.36 9.34 -18.46
C TYR A 617 -29.68 10.06 -18.17
N ASN A 618 -30.52 9.61 -17.23
CA ASN A 618 -31.74 10.32 -16.84
C ASN A 618 -31.68 10.86 -15.40
N ARG A 619 -30.47 11.13 -14.91
CA ARG A 619 -30.24 11.64 -13.55
C ARG A 619 -30.84 13.04 -13.35
N PRO A 620 -31.73 13.23 -12.36
CA PRO A 620 -32.29 14.55 -12.08
C PRO A 620 -31.20 15.52 -11.62
N PHE A 621 -31.33 16.80 -11.98
CA PHE A 621 -30.35 17.85 -11.64
C PHE A 621 -30.09 17.96 -10.13
N MET A 622 -31.13 17.75 -9.32
CA MET A 622 -31.05 17.83 -7.87
C MET A 622 -32.12 16.94 -7.24
N VAL A 623 -31.71 16.08 -6.31
CA VAL A 623 -32.65 15.41 -5.42
C VAL A 623 -33.04 16.37 -4.31
N GLU A 624 -34.31 16.72 -4.22
CA GLU A 624 -34.82 17.44 -3.06
C GLU A 624 -34.92 16.48 -1.87
N LEU A 625 -34.16 16.79 -0.81
CA LEU A 625 -34.28 16.05 0.44
C LEU A 625 -35.63 16.42 1.09
N PRO A 626 -36.40 15.45 1.59
CA PRO A 626 -37.65 15.76 2.29
C PRO A 626 -37.39 16.70 3.45
N VAL A 627 -38.32 17.63 3.69
CA VAL A 627 -38.26 18.59 4.79
C VAL A 627 -38.00 17.84 6.11
N ASP A 628 -37.09 18.36 6.93
CA ASP A 628 -36.62 17.80 8.22
C ASP A 628 -35.73 16.54 8.18
N THR A 629 -35.36 16.03 7.01
CA THR A 629 -34.48 14.84 6.92
C THR A 629 -32.99 15.15 7.07
N PHE A 630 -32.54 16.33 6.62
CA PHE A 630 -31.17 16.79 6.78
C PHE A 630 -30.98 17.49 8.13
N ARG A 631 -30.41 16.80 9.11
CA ARG A 631 -30.26 17.33 10.48
C ARG A 631 -28.88 17.09 11.05
N LYS A 632 -28.36 18.09 11.75
CA LYS A 632 -27.13 17.96 12.54
C LYS A 632 -27.43 17.18 13.83
N ILE A 633 -26.61 16.19 14.14
CA ILE A 633 -26.64 15.45 15.41
C ILE A 633 -25.31 15.56 16.14
N THR A 634 -25.32 15.31 17.44
CA THR A 634 -24.08 15.27 18.24
C THR A 634 -23.33 13.97 17.96
N TYR A 635 -22.05 14.09 17.63
CA TYR A 635 -21.16 12.94 17.49
C TYR A 635 -21.08 12.16 18.82
N ARG A 636 -21.26 10.83 18.73
CA ARG A 636 -21.08 9.89 19.85
C ARG A 636 -20.24 8.69 19.37
N PRO A 637 -19.18 8.27 20.09
CA PRO A 637 -18.42 7.07 19.72
C PRO A 637 -19.33 5.83 19.75
N LYS A 638 -19.49 5.17 18.60
CA LYS A 638 -20.22 3.90 18.45
C LYS A 638 -19.21 2.81 18.06
N PHE A 639 -18.82 1.95 19.00
CA PHE A 639 -17.88 0.87 18.70
C PHE A 639 -18.55 -0.20 17.85
N LYS A 640 -17.88 -0.59 16.74
CA LYS A 640 -18.23 -1.75 15.91
C LYS A 640 -16.96 -2.52 15.58
N LEU A 641 -17.12 -3.79 15.20
CA LEU A 641 -16.02 -4.66 14.79
C LEU A 641 -15.43 -4.16 13.47
N ASP A 642 -14.11 -3.93 13.44
CA ASP A 642 -13.32 -3.55 12.25
C ASP A 642 -12.67 -4.76 11.59
N TYR A 643 -12.23 -5.72 12.41
CA TYR A 643 -11.43 -6.84 11.96
C TYR A 643 -11.55 -8.00 12.93
N ILE A 644 -11.61 -9.20 12.37
CA ILE A 644 -11.45 -10.46 13.11
C ILE A 644 -10.47 -11.32 12.33
N SER A 645 -9.43 -11.82 12.99
CA SER A 645 -8.46 -12.72 12.36
C SER A 645 -9.11 -14.08 12.10
N ASN A 646 -8.66 -14.80 11.07
CA ASN A 646 -9.04 -16.18 10.85
C ASN A 646 -8.79 -17.00 12.13
N VAL A 647 -9.83 -17.64 12.66
CA VAL A 647 -9.71 -18.52 13.82
C VAL A 647 -8.89 -19.74 13.40
N GLN A 648 -7.67 -19.83 13.91
CA GLN A 648 -6.80 -20.97 13.64
C GLN A 648 -6.93 -21.93 14.81
N ALA A 649 -7.21 -23.20 14.53
CA ALA A 649 -7.28 -24.27 15.51
C ALA A 649 -6.53 -25.50 14.95
N GLY A 650 -5.55 -25.98 15.71
CA GLY A 650 -4.74 -27.14 15.36
C GLY A 650 -4.54 -28.03 16.58
N VAL A 651 -4.32 -29.32 16.33
CA VAL A 651 -3.93 -30.28 17.36
C VAL A 651 -2.50 -30.70 17.07
N SER A 652 -1.62 -30.57 18.04
CA SER A 652 -0.23 -31.00 17.94
C SER A 652 0.03 -32.18 18.87
N ALA A 653 0.89 -33.08 18.46
CA ALA A 653 1.40 -34.16 19.30
C ALA A 653 2.92 -34.09 19.28
N SER A 654 3.53 -33.96 20.46
CA SER A 654 4.98 -33.86 20.64
C SER A 654 5.46 -34.83 21.72
N ARG A 655 6.78 -34.90 21.94
CA ARG A 655 7.39 -35.60 23.08
C ARG A 655 6.93 -35.08 24.46
N TYR A 656 6.21 -33.96 24.49
CA TYR A 656 5.63 -33.35 25.68
C TYR A 656 4.09 -33.57 25.78
N GLY A 657 3.49 -34.37 24.89
CA GLY A 657 2.06 -34.71 24.90
C GLY A 657 1.27 -34.17 23.70
N THR A 658 -0.06 -34.41 23.74
CA THR A 658 -1.02 -33.88 22.77
C THR A 658 -1.62 -32.56 23.29
N GLY A 659 -1.58 -31.51 22.47
CA GLY A 659 -2.07 -30.18 22.82
C GLY A 659 -2.94 -29.58 21.72
N MET A 660 -3.78 -28.62 22.11
CA MET A 660 -4.54 -27.80 21.17
C MET A 660 -3.88 -26.43 21.06
N ALA A 661 -3.73 -25.94 19.83
CA ALA A 661 -3.21 -24.63 19.53
C ALA A 661 -4.26 -23.83 18.77
N GLY A 662 -4.55 -22.60 19.20
CA GLY A 662 -5.41 -21.71 18.42
C GLY A 662 -5.37 -20.27 18.89
N ALA A 663 -5.72 -19.35 17.99
CA ALA A 663 -5.76 -17.93 18.28
C ALA A 663 -6.89 -17.22 17.53
N VAL A 664 -7.43 -16.18 18.17
CA VAL A 664 -8.38 -15.23 17.58
C VAL A 664 -8.03 -13.82 18.07
N ASN A 665 -8.00 -12.89 17.13
CA ASN A 665 -7.77 -11.47 17.38
C ASN A 665 -8.97 -10.69 16.82
N MET A 666 -9.45 -9.73 17.59
CA MET A 666 -10.57 -8.85 17.23
C MET A 666 -10.18 -7.40 17.46
N ILE A 667 -10.55 -6.54 16.51
CA ILE A 667 -10.37 -5.09 16.60
C ILE A 667 -11.75 -4.46 16.51
N PHE A 668 -12.08 -3.60 17.47
CA PHE A 668 -13.27 -2.77 17.47
C PHE A 668 -12.85 -1.32 17.44
N SER A 669 -13.54 -0.47 16.69
CA SER A 669 -13.34 0.98 16.79
C SER A 669 -14.62 1.77 16.59
N ASP A 670 -14.56 3.04 16.96
CA ASP A 670 -15.62 4.00 16.63
C ASP A 670 -15.68 4.30 15.11
N ILE A 671 -16.76 4.95 14.67
CA ILE A 671 -17.02 5.22 13.25
C ILE A 671 -15.96 6.11 12.58
N VAL A 672 -15.10 6.82 13.33
CA VAL A 672 -14.03 7.65 12.76
C VAL A 672 -12.63 7.11 13.08
N GLY A 673 -12.51 6.01 13.83
CA GLY A 673 -11.23 5.39 14.19
C GLY A 673 -10.41 6.13 15.26
N ASN A 674 -11.01 7.08 16.00
CA ASN A 674 -10.33 7.79 17.09
C ASN A 674 -10.11 6.91 18.32
N ASN A 675 -10.95 5.89 18.51
CA ASN A 675 -10.89 4.99 19.65
C ASN A 675 -10.90 3.55 19.16
N GLN A 676 -9.92 2.75 19.57
CA GLN A 676 -9.80 1.34 19.19
C GLN A 676 -9.71 0.45 20.44
N LEU A 677 -10.30 -0.74 20.36
CA LEU A 677 -10.20 -1.81 21.34
C LEU A 677 -9.70 -3.06 20.61
N TYR A 678 -8.54 -3.55 21.02
CA TYR A 678 -7.95 -4.79 20.57
C TYR A 678 -8.22 -5.88 21.62
N ALA A 679 -8.62 -7.06 21.17
CA ALA A 679 -8.78 -8.24 22.01
C ALA A 679 -8.14 -9.44 21.33
N ALA A 680 -7.23 -10.12 22.03
CA ALA A 680 -6.57 -11.33 21.57
C ALA A 680 -6.77 -12.46 22.58
N LEU A 681 -7.04 -13.64 22.05
CA LEU A 681 -7.09 -14.88 22.80
C LEU A 681 -6.27 -15.92 22.06
N ALA A 682 -5.36 -16.58 22.77
CA ALA A 682 -4.54 -17.65 22.24
C ALA A 682 -4.49 -18.82 23.23
N MET A 683 -4.34 -20.03 22.74
CA MET A 683 -4.13 -21.23 23.54
C MET A 683 -3.05 -22.07 22.86
N ASN A 684 -2.10 -22.61 23.62
CA ASN A 684 -1.05 -23.45 23.06
C ASN A 684 -0.64 -24.56 24.03
N GLY A 685 -1.28 -25.72 23.92
CA GLY A 685 -0.98 -26.89 24.74
C GLY A 685 -2.18 -27.30 25.58
N GLU A 686 -2.04 -27.20 26.90
CA GLU A 686 -3.09 -27.51 27.87
C GLU A 686 -3.97 -26.28 28.14
N VAL A 687 -5.08 -26.47 28.86
CA VAL A 687 -6.01 -25.37 29.24
C VAL A 687 -5.32 -24.28 30.08
N PHE A 688 -4.20 -24.60 30.73
CA PHE A 688 -3.40 -23.64 31.48
C PHE A 688 -2.58 -22.70 30.57
N ASP A 689 -2.39 -23.05 29.30
CA ASP A 689 -1.57 -22.31 28.35
C ASP A 689 -2.40 -21.29 27.53
N VAL A 690 -3.54 -20.85 28.10
CA VAL A 690 -4.38 -19.81 27.51
C VAL A 690 -3.76 -18.45 27.80
N GLY A 691 -3.42 -17.70 26.75
CA GLY A 691 -3.05 -16.31 26.81
C GLY A 691 -4.22 -15.41 26.40
N ALA A 692 -4.36 -14.27 27.06
CA ALA A 692 -5.39 -13.28 26.76
C ALA A 692 -4.80 -11.87 26.85
N GLN A 693 -5.25 -10.97 25.99
CA GLN A 693 -4.87 -9.57 26.03
C GLN A 693 -6.02 -8.69 25.57
N ILE A 694 -6.23 -7.57 26.27
CA ILE A 694 -7.15 -6.51 25.86
C ILE A 694 -6.36 -5.21 25.89
N ALA A 695 -6.46 -4.43 24.82
CA ALA A 695 -5.83 -3.13 24.73
C ALA A 695 -6.82 -2.07 24.26
N TYR A 696 -6.84 -0.93 24.92
CA TYR A 696 -7.55 0.25 24.47
C TYR A 696 -6.54 1.27 23.93
N ILE A 697 -6.82 1.84 22.77
CA ILE A 697 -5.97 2.85 22.12
C ILE A 697 -6.83 4.07 21.80
N ASN A 698 -6.43 5.22 22.33
CA ASN A 698 -6.95 6.52 21.95
C ASN A 698 -5.99 7.20 20.99
N GLN A 699 -6.51 7.55 19.82
CA GLN A 699 -5.76 8.24 18.77
C GLN A 699 -6.44 9.54 18.38
N ARG A 700 -7.22 10.18 19.28
CA ARG A 700 -7.99 11.39 18.93
C ARG A 700 -7.09 12.60 18.67
N ARG A 701 -5.91 12.64 19.30
CA ARG A 701 -4.91 13.71 19.16
C ARG A 701 -3.63 13.13 18.55
N ASN A 702 -2.69 14.00 18.19
CA ASN A 702 -1.40 13.58 17.61
C ASN A 702 -0.57 12.71 18.58
N LEU A 703 -0.73 12.92 19.90
CA LEU A 703 -0.20 11.99 20.89
C LEU A 703 -1.21 10.85 21.08
N ASN A 704 -0.87 9.70 20.51
CA ASN A 704 -1.63 8.48 20.71
C ASN A 704 -1.23 7.86 22.05
N TRP A 705 -2.20 7.31 22.76
CA TRP A 705 -1.95 6.62 24.01
C TRP A 705 -2.86 5.41 24.16
N GLY A 706 -2.44 4.44 24.94
CA GLY A 706 -3.21 3.25 25.19
C GLY A 706 -2.88 2.60 26.52
N ALA A 707 -3.74 1.67 26.90
CA ALA A 707 -3.57 0.82 28.07
C ALA A 707 -3.86 -0.62 27.70
N VAL A 708 -3.10 -1.54 28.25
CA VAL A 708 -3.15 -2.97 27.96
C VAL A 708 -3.24 -3.72 29.28
N VAL A 709 -4.06 -4.76 29.27
CA VAL A 709 -4.07 -5.80 30.29
C VAL A 709 -3.81 -7.12 29.58
N SER A 710 -2.82 -7.88 30.03
CA SER A 710 -2.47 -9.17 29.43
C SER A 710 -2.19 -10.24 30.48
N HIS A 711 -2.44 -11.48 30.07
CA HIS A 711 -2.02 -12.71 30.74
C HIS A 711 -1.32 -13.56 29.68
N ILE A 712 -0.01 -13.77 29.84
CA ILE A 712 0.81 -14.48 28.85
C ILE A 712 1.53 -15.65 29.55
N PRO A 713 1.22 -16.91 29.19
CA PRO A 713 1.96 -18.07 29.64
C PRO A 713 3.21 -18.32 28.76
N TYR A 714 4.36 -18.52 29.39
CA TYR A 714 5.60 -18.96 28.77
C TYR A 714 5.95 -20.37 29.25
N LEU A 715 6.11 -21.30 28.31
CA LEU A 715 6.48 -22.68 28.60
C LEU A 715 7.97 -22.90 28.32
N SER A 716 8.65 -23.50 29.29
CA SER A 716 10.05 -23.96 29.17
C SER A 716 10.19 -25.37 29.70
N GLY A 717 11.18 -26.11 29.20
CA GLY A 717 11.39 -27.52 29.55
C GLY A 717 12.83 -27.79 29.97
N ARG A 718 13.01 -28.52 31.07
CA ARG A 718 14.31 -29.04 31.52
C ARG A 718 14.27 -30.57 31.54
N TYR A 719 15.26 -31.19 30.93
CA TYR A 719 15.47 -32.64 31.04
C TYR A 719 16.42 -32.94 32.19
N GLY A 720 16.12 -33.99 32.94
CA GLY A 720 16.95 -34.48 34.01
C GLY A 720 17.02 -36.00 34.02
N TYR A 721 17.96 -36.50 34.81
CA TYR A 721 18.18 -37.91 35.04
C TYR A 721 18.43 -38.12 36.53
N MET A 722 17.79 -39.12 37.10
CA MET A 722 18.10 -39.61 38.44
C MET A 722 17.86 -41.11 38.53
N ASP A 723 18.59 -41.79 39.41
CA ASP A 723 18.27 -43.16 39.77
C ASP A 723 17.13 -43.15 40.79
N ASP A 724 16.12 -43.98 40.56
CA ASP A 724 14.97 -44.15 41.45
C ASP A 724 14.65 -45.64 41.61
N SER A 725 13.61 -45.98 42.36
CA SER A 725 13.18 -47.36 42.58
C SER A 725 11.66 -47.45 42.57
N LEU A 726 11.12 -48.30 41.71
CA LEU A 726 9.68 -48.50 41.55
C LEU A 726 9.24 -49.82 42.20
N ASN A 727 8.08 -49.79 42.85
CA ASN A 727 7.46 -50.99 43.39
C ASN A 727 6.61 -51.65 42.30
N TYR A 728 7.06 -52.78 41.77
CA TYR A 728 6.43 -53.51 40.68
C TYR A 728 6.08 -54.91 41.16
N TYR A 729 4.78 -55.23 41.27
CA TYR A 729 4.27 -56.49 41.83
C TYR A 729 4.77 -56.86 43.26
N GLY A 730 5.09 -55.87 44.09
CA GLY A 730 5.49 -56.09 45.49
C GLY A 730 7.00 -56.20 45.72
N GLU A 731 7.82 -56.12 44.66
CA GLU A 731 9.28 -56.01 44.74
C GLU A 731 9.75 -54.61 44.30
N ARG A 732 10.77 -54.09 44.98
CA ARG A 732 11.35 -52.76 44.71
C ARG A 732 12.51 -52.92 43.72
N ILE A 733 12.27 -52.51 42.47
CA ILE A 733 13.22 -52.65 41.37
C ILE A 733 13.94 -51.32 41.15
N PRO A 734 15.28 -51.29 41.00
CA PRO A 734 16.00 -50.08 40.62
C PRO A 734 15.62 -49.67 39.19
N VAL A 735 15.36 -48.38 38.99
CA VAL A 735 14.95 -47.82 37.71
C VAL A 735 15.71 -46.54 37.42
N ASN A 736 15.96 -46.29 36.14
CA ASN A 736 16.48 -45.03 35.65
C ASN A 736 15.29 -44.09 35.39
N ASP A 737 15.16 -43.00 36.15
CA ASP A 737 14.14 -41.99 35.95
C ASP A 737 14.67 -40.84 35.08
N TYR A 738 14.17 -40.81 33.85
CA TYR A 738 14.36 -39.69 32.95
C TYR A 738 13.16 -38.75 33.07
N PHE A 739 13.35 -37.65 33.80
CA PHE A 739 12.28 -36.70 34.06
C PHE A 739 12.36 -35.46 33.16
N ILE A 740 11.19 -34.93 32.81
CA ILE A 740 11.03 -33.64 32.13
C ILE A 740 10.28 -32.70 33.06
N ASP A 741 10.92 -31.60 33.44
CA ASP A 741 10.27 -30.49 34.13
C ASP A 741 9.73 -29.51 33.10
N LEU A 742 8.41 -29.41 33.00
CA LEU A 742 7.74 -28.36 32.25
C LEU A 742 7.45 -27.19 33.19
N MET A 743 8.29 -26.15 33.11
CA MET A 743 8.12 -24.92 33.85
C MET A 743 7.29 -23.92 33.02
N ARG A 744 6.12 -23.59 33.54
CA ARG A 744 5.26 -22.50 33.07
C ARG A 744 5.49 -21.27 33.91
N MET A 745 5.87 -20.19 33.25
CA MET A 745 5.93 -18.85 33.81
C MET A 745 4.74 -18.07 33.26
N PHE A 746 3.87 -17.62 34.14
CA PHE A 746 2.76 -16.74 33.78
C PHE A 746 3.17 -15.31 34.05
N LYS A 747 2.91 -14.44 33.08
CA LYS A 747 3.12 -13.00 33.18
C LYS A 747 1.76 -12.32 33.08
N ASP A 748 1.29 -11.80 34.21
CA ASP A 748 0.16 -10.87 34.23
C ASP A 748 0.73 -9.46 34.14
N GLU A 749 0.31 -8.67 33.16
CA GLU A 749 0.85 -7.33 32.95
C GLU A 749 -0.26 -6.30 32.76
N ILE A 750 -0.07 -5.16 33.41
CA ILE A 750 -0.76 -3.92 33.08
C ILE A 750 0.27 -2.97 32.51
N SER A 751 0.04 -2.48 31.29
CA SER A 751 0.92 -1.50 30.67
C SER A 751 0.15 -0.32 30.12
N VAL A 752 0.79 0.85 30.17
CA VAL A 752 0.34 2.07 29.51
C VAL A 752 1.43 2.50 28.55
N PHE A 753 1.04 2.96 27.38
CA PHE A 753 1.99 3.39 26.37
C PHE A 753 1.48 4.63 25.66
N SER A 754 2.41 5.35 25.07
CA SER A 754 2.14 6.49 24.21
C SER A 754 3.11 6.48 23.03
N PHE A 755 2.64 6.92 21.88
CA PHE A 755 3.50 7.14 20.74
C PHE A 755 3.10 8.42 20.00
N TYR A 756 4.10 9.17 19.61
CA TYR A 756 4.00 10.44 18.91
C TYR A 756 4.68 10.32 17.54
N PRO A 757 3.92 10.15 16.45
CA PRO A 757 4.48 10.15 15.10
C PRO A 757 4.84 11.57 14.68
N PHE A 758 6.12 11.81 14.39
CA PHE A 758 6.59 13.09 13.83
C PHE A 758 6.36 13.15 12.33
N SER A 759 6.47 12.01 11.65
CA SER A 759 6.25 11.84 10.21
C SER A 759 5.84 10.39 9.91
N ARG A 760 5.60 10.06 8.63
CA ARG A 760 5.45 8.68 8.17
C ARG A 760 6.62 7.77 8.53
N THR A 761 7.81 8.34 8.70
CA THR A 761 9.05 7.58 8.89
C THR A 761 9.56 7.63 10.33
N ARG A 762 9.19 8.63 11.14
CA ARG A 762 9.78 8.89 12.47
C ARG A 762 8.72 8.96 13.58
N ARG A 763 9.00 8.35 14.73
CA ARG A 763 8.17 8.47 15.94
C ARG A 763 8.96 8.38 17.24
N LEU A 764 8.38 8.93 18.30
CA LEU A 764 8.79 8.70 19.69
C LEU A 764 7.76 7.79 20.37
N GLU A 765 8.22 6.82 21.14
CA GLU A 765 7.42 5.91 21.96
C GLU A 765 7.82 6.07 23.42
N ALA A 766 6.87 5.99 24.34
CA ALA A 766 7.13 5.90 25.77
C ALA A 766 6.14 4.94 26.42
N GLY A 767 6.62 4.09 27.31
CA GLY A 767 5.84 3.05 27.98
C GLY A 767 6.13 2.98 29.46
N ALA A 768 5.14 2.48 30.20
CA ALA A 768 5.30 2.05 31.58
C ALA A 768 4.47 0.79 31.83
N SER A 769 5.03 -0.21 32.52
CA SER A 769 4.34 -1.45 32.82
C SER A 769 4.61 -1.95 34.24
N VAL A 770 3.68 -2.73 34.75
CA VAL A 770 3.82 -3.51 35.98
C VAL A 770 3.45 -4.95 35.64
N GLY A 771 4.42 -5.85 35.79
CA GLY A 771 4.27 -7.27 35.51
C GLY A 771 4.40 -8.11 36.79
N TRP A 772 3.49 -9.06 36.97
CA TRP A 772 3.55 -10.09 38.01
C TRP A 772 3.89 -11.43 37.38
N TYR A 773 4.91 -12.07 37.92
CA TYR A 773 5.45 -13.34 37.44
C TYR A 773 5.16 -14.41 38.47
N TYR A 774 4.57 -15.52 38.04
CA TYR A 774 4.33 -16.67 38.89
C TYR A 774 4.55 -17.97 38.11
N PHE A 775 4.92 -19.02 38.84
CA PHE A 775 5.46 -20.23 38.24
C PHE A 775 4.63 -21.46 38.59
N ARG A 776 4.61 -22.41 37.67
CA ARG A 776 4.12 -23.76 37.87
C ARG A 776 5.08 -24.73 37.21
N ILE A 777 5.46 -25.79 37.91
CA ILE A 777 6.29 -26.85 37.34
C ILE A 777 5.52 -28.16 37.40
N ASP A 778 5.31 -28.77 36.22
CA ASP A 778 4.80 -30.14 36.11
C ASP A 778 5.95 -31.05 35.68
N ARG A 779 6.24 -32.09 36.47
CA ARG A 779 7.28 -33.09 36.19
C ARG A 779 6.67 -34.33 35.56
N TYR A 780 7.26 -34.78 34.46
CA TYR A 780 6.95 -36.03 33.78
C TYR A 780 8.09 -37.01 33.98
N HIS A 781 7.86 -38.03 34.80
CA HIS A 781 8.80 -39.12 35.04
C HIS A 781 8.65 -40.20 33.97
N ASN A 782 9.76 -40.63 33.39
CA ASN A 782 9.80 -41.78 32.50
C ASN A 782 10.77 -42.80 33.08
N TYR A 783 10.23 -43.88 33.62
CA TYR A 783 11.02 -44.90 34.31
C TYR A 783 11.46 -46.00 33.34
N TYR A 784 12.75 -46.26 33.29
CA TYR A 784 13.37 -47.30 32.47
C TYR A 784 14.10 -48.33 33.33
N ILE A 785 14.15 -49.58 32.86
CA ILE A 785 15.06 -50.60 33.37
C ILE A 785 16.25 -50.70 32.40
N ASP A 786 17.47 -50.70 32.95
CA ASP A 786 18.74 -50.79 32.21
C ASP A 786 18.88 -49.78 31.06
N ASN A 787 18.29 -48.57 31.18
CA ASN A 787 18.19 -47.56 30.11
C ASN A 787 17.54 -48.02 28.79
N ILE A 788 16.91 -49.21 28.74
CA ILE A 788 16.42 -49.82 27.49
C ILE A 788 14.90 -49.95 27.47
N TYR A 789 14.28 -50.38 28.58
CA TYR A 789 12.85 -50.69 28.62
C TYR A 789 12.07 -49.69 29.47
N LYS A 790 11.22 -48.85 28.85
CA LYS A 790 10.28 -47.97 29.57
C LYS A 790 9.20 -48.81 30.24
N ILE A 791 9.08 -48.73 31.56
CA ILE A 791 8.15 -49.55 32.37
C ILE A 791 7.00 -48.76 32.99
N ALA A 792 7.16 -47.46 33.21
CA ALA A 792 6.13 -46.61 33.77
C ALA A 792 6.31 -45.13 33.36
N GLU A 793 5.21 -44.39 33.39
CA GLU A 793 5.18 -42.93 33.24
C GLU A 793 4.31 -42.34 34.34
N LYS A 794 4.77 -41.24 34.94
CA LYS A 794 4.03 -40.53 36.00
C LYS A 794 4.14 -39.03 35.77
N LYS A 795 3.01 -38.31 35.85
CA LYS A 795 2.97 -36.85 35.88
C LYS A 795 2.65 -36.37 37.30
N GLU A 796 3.42 -35.43 37.81
CA GLU A 796 3.13 -34.77 39.09
C GLU A 796 3.42 -33.26 39.03
N LYS A 797 2.75 -32.50 39.88
CA LYS A 797 3.05 -31.08 40.08
C LYS A 797 4.05 -30.98 41.22
N ILE A 798 5.19 -30.33 40.98
CA ILE A 798 6.22 -30.10 42.00
C ILE A 798 6.21 -28.66 42.48
N ASP A 799 6.95 -28.38 43.55
CA ASP A 799 7.09 -27.04 44.09
C ASP A 799 7.75 -26.10 43.08
N ALA A 800 7.14 -24.94 42.87
CA ALA A 800 7.62 -23.91 41.97
C ALA A 800 8.25 -22.75 42.74
N PRO A 801 9.17 -21.97 42.12
CA PRO A 801 9.73 -20.77 42.72
C PRO A 801 8.64 -19.77 43.14
N GLY A 802 8.96 -18.93 44.13
CA GLY A 802 8.13 -17.79 44.51
C GLY A 802 7.94 -16.82 43.34
N GLY A 803 6.76 -16.23 43.23
CA GLY A 803 6.50 -15.18 42.25
C GLY A 803 7.17 -13.86 42.60
N PHE A 804 7.34 -12.98 41.62
CA PHE A 804 7.91 -11.64 41.81
C PHE A 804 7.19 -10.61 40.94
N ALA A 805 7.36 -9.33 41.25
CA ALA A 805 6.83 -8.23 40.47
C ALA A 805 7.95 -7.34 39.92
N LEU A 806 7.81 -6.90 38.68
CA LEU A 806 8.70 -5.94 38.04
C LEU A 806 7.92 -4.77 37.51
N GLN A 807 8.50 -3.58 37.66
CA GLN A 807 8.00 -2.37 37.04
C GLN A 807 9.01 -1.96 35.96
N GLN A 808 8.51 -1.48 34.84
CA GLN A 808 9.34 -1.05 33.72
C GLN A 808 8.87 0.32 33.23
N VAL A 809 9.82 1.16 32.86
CA VAL A 809 9.58 2.38 32.07
C VAL A 809 10.52 2.36 30.87
N ASP A 810 10.01 2.71 29.69
CA ASP A 810 10.77 2.74 28.46
C ASP A 810 10.54 4.01 27.64
N LEU A 811 11.55 4.35 26.85
CA LEU A 811 11.53 5.44 25.87
C LEU A 811 12.24 4.95 24.62
N ALA A 812 11.59 5.05 23.45
CA ALA A 812 12.18 4.65 22.17
C ALA A 812 11.99 5.72 21.08
N TYR A 813 13.04 5.94 20.28
CA TYR A 813 12.96 6.68 19.03
C TYR A 813 13.09 5.70 17.87
N VAL A 814 12.11 5.72 16.96
CA VAL A 814 12.03 4.78 15.83
C VAL A 814 12.00 5.55 14.52
N GLU A 815 12.80 5.07 13.57
CA GLU A 815 12.87 5.55 12.21
C GLU A 815 12.75 4.38 11.23
N ASP A 816 11.88 4.47 10.23
CA ASP A 816 11.75 3.48 9.16
C ASP A 816 11.33 4.16 7.84
N ASN A 817 12.28 4.27 6.90
CA ASN A 817 12.01 4.66 5.52
C ASN A 817 12.49 3.57 4.55
N SER A 818 12.07 2.34 4.78
CA SER A 818 12.55 1.21 3.99
C SER A 818 11.48 0.65 3.05
N PHE A 819 11.93 0.25 1.87
CA PHE A 819 11.10 -0.33 0.82
C PHE A 819 11.40 -1.82 0.70
N TYR A 820 10.35 -2.62 0.73
CA TYR A 820 10.44 -4.07 0.66
C TYR A 820 10.56 -4.54 -0.79
N GLY A 821 11.43 -5.52 -0.99
CA GLY A 821 11.39 -6.40 -2.16
C GLY A 821 10.57 -7.65 -1.85
N MET A 822 10.84 -8.75 -2.58
CA MET A 822 10.07 -9.98 -2.43
C MET A 822 10.31 -10.70 -1.10
N THR A 823 11.55 -10.71 -0.60
CA THR A 823 11.93 -11.52 0.58
C THR A 823 12.66 -10.74 1.68
N ALA A 824 12.82 -9.42 1.53
CA ALA A 824 13.44 -8.56 2.53
C ALA A 824 13.37 -7.08 2.10
N PRO A 825 13.67 -6.14 3.02
CA PRO A 825 13.92 -4.74 2.66
C PRO A 825 15.13 -4.59 1.72
N MET A 826 15.03 -3.69 0.75
CA MET A 826 16.04 -3.51 -0.31
C MET A 826 16.62 -2.12 -0.44
N GLN A 827 15.83 -1.11 -0.11
CA GLN A 827 16.21 0.28 -0.25
C GLN A 827 15.79 1.03 1.01
N GLY A 828 16.58 2.02 1.42
CA GLY A 828 16.26 2.89 2.57
C GLY A 828 16.95 2.45 3.87
N HIS A 829 16.42 2.86 5.02
CA HIS A 829 16.99 2.55 6.33
C HIS A 829 15.94 2.36 7.42
N ARG A 830 16.38 1.79 8.54
CA ARG A 830 15.62 1.66 9.78
C ARG A 830 16.52 1.88 10.98
N ALA A 831 16.01 2.51 12.03
CA ALA A 831 16.73 2.73 13.27
C ALA A 831 15.78 2.63 14.46
N ARG A 832 16.18 1.94 15.52
CA ARG A 832 15.50 1.95 16.82
C ARG A 832 16.55 2.22 17.90
N PHE A 833 16.32 3.27 18.67
CA PHE A 833 17.11 3.61 19.85
C PHE A 833 16.18 3.58 21.04
N GLN A 834 16.41 2.69 21.99
CA GLN A 834 15.53 2.51 23.13
C GLN A 834 16.31 2.39 24.43
N VAL A 835 15.78 3.00 25.48
CA VAL A 835 16.29 2.89 26.84
C VAL A 835 15.15 2.44 27.73
N GLU A 836 15.41 1.47 28.60
CA GLU A 836 14.46 0.94 29.57
C GLU A 836 15.05 1.03 30.98
N LYS A 837 14.18 1.17 31.97
CA LYS A 837 14.53 1.09 33.38
C LYS A 837 13.59 0.13 34.08
N TYR A 838 14.16 -0.91 34.68
CA TYR A 838 13.45 -1.86 35.53
C TYR A 838 13.60 -1.49 37.01
N PHE A 839 12.52 -1.71 37.77
CA PHE A 839 12.41 -1.53 39.22
C PHE A 839 11.73 -2.75 39.87
N GLY A 840 11.85 -2.85 41.21
CA GLY A 840 11.28 -3.94 42.00
C GLY A 840 12.35 -4.95 42.41
N GLU A 841 12.06 -6.25 42.23
CA GLU A 841 12.98 -7.35 42.54
C GLU A 841 14.30 -7.26 41.76
N LEU A 842 14.25 -6.66 40.57
CA LEU A 842 15.41 -6.39 39.72
C LEU A 842 15.49 -4.89 39.43
N SER A 843 16.67 -4.30 39.63
CA SER A 843 16.95 -2.89 39.28
C SER A 843 18.14 -2.80 38.33
N PHE A 844 17.85 -2.54 37.06
CA PHE A 844 18.85 -2.32 36.02
C PHE A 844 18.29 -1.42 34.90
N TYR A 845 19.19 -0.89 34.08
CA TYR A 845 18.87 -0.18 32.84
C TYR A 845 19.10 -1.08 31.64
N SER A 846 18.27 -0.99 30.62
CA SER A 846 18.49 -1.63 29.33
C SER A 846 18.73 -0.56 28.26
N ALA A 847 19.62 -0.84 27.31
CA ALA A 847 19.82 0.00 26.13
C ALA A 847 19.83 -0.85 24.87
N LEU A 848 19.04 -0.45 23.87
CA LEU A 848 18.91 -1.07 22.56
C LEU A 848 19.27 -0.07 21.47
N ILE A 849 20.12 -0.51 20.54
CA ILE A 849 20.39 0.16 19.27
C ILE A 849 20.19 -0.89 18.17
N ASP A 850 19.29 -0.68 17.22
CA ASP A 850 19.15 -1.50 16.01
C ASP A 850 19.09 -0.58 14.80
N TYR A 851 20.19 -0.47 14.07
CA TYR A 851 20.31 0.35 12.86
C TYR A 851 20.56 -0.52 11.65
N ARG A 852 19.81 -0.28 10.57
CA ARG A 852 19.87 -1.05 9.32
C ARG A 852 19.85 -0.12 8.11
N LYS A 853 20.71 -0.39 7.13
CA LYS A 853 20.77 0.36 5.87
C LYS A 853 20.74 -0.60 4.68
N TYR A 854 19.98 -0.23 3.65
CA TYR A 854 19.77 -1.03 2.45
C TYR A 854 20.09 -0.20 1.21
N PHE A 855 20.91 -0.74 0.32
CA PHE A 855 21.32 -0.12 -0.93
C PHE A 855 21.00 -1.05 -2.09
N PHE A 856 20.01 -0.68 -2.89
CA PHE A 856 19.69 -1.38 -4.12
C PHE A 856 20.45 -0.78 -5.31
N HIS A 857 21.17 -1.63 -6.02
CA HIS A 857 21.76 -1.32 -7.32
C HIS A 857 21.49 -2.49 -8.25
N LYS A 858 20.52 -2.34 -9.15
CA LYS A 858 20.00 -3.45 -9.97
C LYS A 858 21.14 -4.30 -10.58
N PRO A 859 21.14 -5.64 -10.40
CA PRO A 859 20.14 -6.45 -9.70
C PRO A 859 20.44 -6.67 -8.20
N VAL A 860 21.56 -6.20 -7.67
CA VAL A 860 22.04 -6.57 -6.33
C VAL A 860 21.57 -5.61 -5.22
N ASN A 861 21.45 -6.13 -4.01
CA ASN A 861 21.17 -5.36 -2.80
C ASN A 861 22.29 -5.57 -1.77
N LEU A 862 22.89 -4.48 -1.29
CA LEU A 862 23.82 -4.51 -0.18
C LEU A 862 23.11 -4.02 1.09
N SER A 863 23.11 -4.86 2.13
CA SER A 863 22.43 -4.61 3.39
C SER A 863 23.43 -4.60 4.56
N PHE A 864 23.27 -3.65 5.47
CA PHE A 864 24.06 -3.51 6.68
C PHE A 864 23.14 -3.48 7.91
N ARG A 865 23.57 -4.13 9.00
CA ARG A 865 22.93 -4.05 10.33
C ARG A 865 23.98 -3.84 11.40
N LEU A 866 23.70 -2.93 12.32
CA LEU A 866 24.37 -2.77 13.60
C LEU A 866 23.33 -2.94 14.70
N TYR A 867 23.58 -3.85 15.64
CA TYR A 867 22.67 -4.15 16.73
C TYR A 867 23.44 -4.21 18.06
N HIS A 868 22.94 -3.55 19.09
CA HIS A 868 23.44 -3.62 20.45
C HIS A 868 22.27 -3.76 21.41
N TYR A 869 22.32 -4.72 22.33
CA TYR A 869 21.39 -4.81 23.44
C TYR A 869 22.16 -5.12 24.71
N GLY A 870 21.99 -4.31 25.73
CA GLY A 870 22.74 -4.46 26.98
C GLY A 870 21.97 -4.08 28.21
N ARG A 871 22.17 -4.86 29.27
CA ARG A 871 21.65 -4.64 30.62
C ARG A 871 22.76 -4.09 31.50
N TYR A 872 22.48 -3.04 32.27
CA TYR A 872 23.45 -2.28 33.05
C TYR A 872 22.95 -2.02 34.47
N GLY A 873 23.77 -2.30 35.48
CA GLY A 873 23.46 -2.05 36.89
C GLY A 873 23.69 -3.28 37.77
N ASN A 874 23.45 -3.15 39.07
CA ASN A 874 23.85 -4.18 40.04
C ASN A 874 23.08 -5.50 39.88
N SER A 875 21.83 -5.45 39.44
CA SER A 875 20.98 -6.64 39.25
C SER A 875 20.91 -7.11 37.79
N SER A 876 21.73 -6.57 36.87
CA SER A 876 21.65 -6.90 35.44
C SER A 876 22.02 -8.35 35.10
N GLU A 877 22.70 -9.03 36.02
CA GLU A 877 23.21 -10.40 35.91
C GLU A 877 22.57 -11.35 36.94
N SER A 878 21.38 -10.99 37.45
CA SER A 878 20.63 -11.84 38.37
C SER A 878 20.23 -13.17 37.73
N GLN A 879 20.27 -14.25 38.51
CA GLN A 879 19.83 -15.59 38.11
C GLN A 879 18.32 -15.69 37.82
N LEU A 880 17.53 -14.69 38.22
CA LEU A 880 16.11 -14.58 37.88
C LEU A 880 15.89 -14.28 36.38
N MET A 881 16.93 -13.84 35.67
CA MET A 881 16.86 -13.51 34.25
C MET A 881 17.79 -14.42 33.45
N ALA A 882 17.31 -14.92 32.30
CA ALA A 882 18.17 -15.65 31.37
C ALA A 882 19.27 -14.73 30.79
N PRO A 883 20.50 -15.22 30.60
CA PRO A 883 21.54 -14.44 29.93
C PRO A 883 21.16 -14.21 28.45
N LEU A 884 21.71 -13.15 27.85
CA LEU A 884 21.62 -12.96 26.41
C LEU A 884 22.49 -14.00 25.72
N TYR A 885 22.04 -14.52 24.57
CA TYR A 885 22.78 -15.49 23.79
C TYR A 885 23.02 -14.96 22.37
N LEU A 886 24.28 -14.96 21.94
CA LEU A 886 24.70 -14.40 20.66
C LEU A 886 24.41 -15.34 19.48
N GLY A 887 24.48 -16.65 19.71
CA GLY A 887 24.41 -17.69 18.68
C GLY A 887 23.01 -17.97 18.13
N TYR A 888 22.08 -17.03 18.25
CA TYR A 888 20.79 -17.16 17.60
C TYR A 888 20.93 -16.94 16.08
N PRO A 889 20.22 -17.73 15.25
CA PRO A 889 20.26 -17.62 13.79
C PRO A 889 19.90 -16.24 13.18
N TRP A 890 19.20 -15.38 13.92
CA TRP A 890 18.86 -13.99 13.53
C TRP A 890 19.84 -12.94 14.07
N LEU A 891 20.90 -13.36 14.77
CA LEU A 891 22.00 -12.52 15.26
C LEU A 891 23.31 -12.91 14.56
N VAL A 892 23.90 -14.05 14.91
CA VAL A 892 25.15 -14.56 14.31
C VAL A 892 24.96 -16.01 13.91
N ARG A 893 24.86 -16.27 12.59
CA ARG A 893 24.62 -17.62 12.04
C ARG A 893 25.83 -18.52 12.22
N GLY A 894 25.61 -19.83 12.41
CA GLY A 894 26.67 -20.84 12.54
C GLY A 894 27.17 -21.09 13.97
N TYR A 895 26.77 -20.24 14.93
CA TYR A 895 27.08 -20.39 16.36
C TYR A 895 25.88 -20.91 17.17
N GLU A 896 24.97 -21.64 16.53
CA GLU A 896 23.86 -22.30 17.23
C GLU A 896 24.40 -23.39 18.16
N SER A 897 23.68 -23.73 19.23
CA SER A 897 24.13 -24.73 20.20
C SER A 897 24.56 -26.06 19.56
N ARG A 898 23.92 -26.45 18.45
CA ARG A 898 24.27 -27.66 17.68
C ARG A 898 25.68 -27.65 17.09
N SER A 899 26.25 -26.50 16.73
CA SER A 899 27.57 -26.43 16.09
C SER A 899 28.71 -26.75 17.04
N PHE A 900 28.47 -26.70 18.35
CA PHE A 900 29.44 -27.06 19.40
C PHE A 900 29.46 -28.56 19.74
N TYR A 901 28.44 -29.34 19.34
CA TYR A 901 28.38 -30.79 19.63
C TYR A 901 29.02 -31.67 18.55
N ARG A 902 29.59 -31.09 17.48
CA ARG A 902 30.15 -31.85 16.34
C ARG A 902 31.64 -32.15 16.45
N GLU A 903 32.42 -31.33 17.15
CA GLU A 903 33.82 -31.61 17.44
C GLU A 903 34.00 -31.96 18.92
N ASN A 904 34.38 -33.21 19.20
CA ASN A 904 34.75 -33.71 20.53
C ASN A 904 36.19 -33.27 20.89
N THR A 905 36.46 -31.97 20.93
CA THR A 905 37.77 -31.43 21.35
C THR A 905 37.62 -30.63 22.64
N LEU A 906 37.71 -31.37 23.75
CA LEU A 906 37.86 -30.85 25.12
C LEU A 906 39.30 -30.31 25.32
N ASP A 907 39.71 -29.31 24.55
CA ASP A 907 40.92 -28.52 24.85
C ASP A 907 40.50 -27.25 25.60
N ASN A 908 41.25 -26.85 26.63
CA ASN A 908 40.97 -25.65 27.44
C ASN A 908 41.04 -24.31 26.67
N ASN A 909 41.43 -24.34 25.40
CA ASN A 909 41.57 -23.18 24.52
C ASN A 909 40.53 -23.15 23.38
N SER A 910 39.51 -24.02 23.41
CA SER A 910 38.44 -24.04 22.41
C SER A 910 37.27 -23.12 22.82
N LEU A 911 36.62 -22.50 21.83
CA LEU A 911 35.46 -21.65 22.08
C LEU A 911 34.29 -22.50 22.62
N THR A 912 33.71 -22.08 23.73
CA THR A 912 32.56 -22.74 24.36
C THR A 912 31.27 -21.93 24.17
N ILE A 913 30.11 -22.58 24.37
CA ILE A 913 28.80 -21.93 24.26
C ILE A 913 28.61 -20.83 25.32
N ASP A 914 29.23 -20.97 26.49
CA ASP A 914 29.12 -20.01 27.59
C ASP A 914 29.75 -18.66 27.23
N GLN A 915 30.81 -18.66 26.41
CA GLN A 915 31.47 -17.45 25.90
C GLN A 915 30.62 -16.70 24.85
N LEU A 916 29.49 -17.27 24.41
CA LEU A 916 28.49 -16.59 23.59
C LEU A 916 27.34 -15.99 24.43
N THR A 917 27.43 -16.09 25.75
CA THR A 917 26.41 -15.58 26.66
C THR A 917 26.88 -14.35 27.43
N GLY A 918 25.97 -13.45 27.78
CA GLY A 918 26.32 -12.24 28.53
C GLY A 918 25.14 -11.40 28.99
N SER A 919 25.44 -10.32 29.71
CA SER A 919 24.46 -9.26 30.04
C SER A 919 24.38 -8.19 28.96
N LYS A 920 25.38 -8.13 28.07
CA LYS A 920 25.45 -7.21 26.93
C LYS A 920 25.89 -7.96 25.68
N MET A 921 25.43 -7.49 24.52
CA MET A 921 25.86 -7.99 23.23
C MET A 921 25.87 -6.91 22.15
N ILE A 922 26.81 -7.02 21.21
CA ILE A 922 26.86 -6.24 19.98
C ILE A 922 26.98 -7.17 18.78
N VAL A 923 26.31 -6.84 17.68
CA VAL A 923 26.21 -7.62 16.46
C VAL A 923 26.33 -6.69 15.26
N SER A 924 27.05 -7.14 14.23
CA SER A 924 27.14 -6.50 12.93
C SER A 924 26.87 -7.55 11.85
N ASN A 925 25.99 -7.24 10.89
CA ASN A 925 25.72 -8.11 9.75
C ASN A 925 25.90 -7.33 8.45
N ILE A 926 26.57 -7.94 7.48
CA ILE A 926 26.66 -7.46 6.10
C ILE A 926 26.08 -8.55 5.21
N GLU A 927 25.13 -8.20 4.36
CA GLU A 927 24.54 -9.14 3.39
C GLU A 927 24.56 -8.57 1.97
N LEU A 928 25.09 -9.34 1.03
CA LEU A 928 24.90 -9.13 -0.40
C LEU A 928 23.79 -10.07 -0.87
N ARG A 929 22.69 -9.50 -1.37
CA ARG A 929 21.50 -10.23 -1.79
C ARG A 929 21.30 -10.08 -3.30
N VAL A 930 20.98 -11.19 -3.95
CA VAL A 930 20.71 -11.27 -5.38
C VAL A 930 19.31 -11.85 -5.56
N PRO A 931 18.36 -11.08 -6.11
CA PRO A 931 17.06 -11.57 -6.52
C PRO A 931 17.21 -12.70 -7.55
N PHE A 932 17.04 -13.93 -7.08
CA PHE A 932 17.35 -15.10 -7.88
C PHE A 932 16.18 -15.48 -8.76
N SER A 933 14.98 -15.58 -8.19
CA SER A 933 13.77 -15.93 -8.95
C SER A 933 12.57 -15.06 -8.57
N GLY A 934 11.82 -14.60 -9.57
CA GLY A 934 10.69 -13.69 -9.37
C GLY A 934 10.28 -12.94 -10.63
N PRO A 935 9.65 -11.76 -10.54
CA PRO A 935 9.20 -11.01 -11.72
C PRO A 935 10.38 -10.66 -12.65
N GLU A 936 10.15 -10.73 -13.96
CA GLU A 936 11.16 -10.53 -15.02
C GLU A 936 11.95 -9.22 -14.90
N ARG A 937 11.30 -8.18 -14.38
CA ARG A 937 11.91 -6.86 -14.19
C ARG A 937 12.91 -6.79 -13.04
N TYR A 938 12.87 -7.77 -12.14
CA TYR A 938 13.44 -7.72 -10.80
C TYR A 938 14.42 -8.88 -10.52
N ALA A 939 14.11 -10.10 -10.96
CA ALA A 939 14.91 -11.30 -10.68
C ALA A 939 15.73 -11.78 -11.88
N LEU A 940 16.82 -12.50 -11.61
CA LEU A 940 17.64 -13.14 -12.65
C LEU A 940 16.87 -14.21 -13.43
N ILE A 941 16.00 -14.97 -12.74
CA ILE A 941 15.17 -16.00 -13.32
C ILE A 941 13.69 -15.61 -13.18
N THR A 942 13.01 -15.46 -14.30
CA THR A 942 11.58 -15.15 -14.29
C THR A 942 10.77 -16.32 -13.70
N SER A 943 10.03 -16.07 -12.63
CA SER A 943 9.13 -17.03 -11.98
C SER A 943 7.89 -16.33 -11.43
N LYS A 944 6.71 -16.93 -11.69
CA LYS A 944 5.41 -16.47 -11.16
C LYS A 944 5.03 -17.12 -9.83
N TRP A 945 5.76 -18.15 -9.39
CA TRP A 945 5.39 -19.01 -8.27
C TRP A 945 6.46 -19.14 -7.19
N PHE A 946 7.71 -18.84 -7.55
CA PHE A 946 8.85 -19.04 -6.69
C PHE A 946 9.62 -17.74 -6.55
N TYR A 947 9.33 -17.02 -5.46
CA TYR A 947 10.00 -15.77 -5.13
C TYR A 947 11.14 -16.05 -4.17
N ALA A 948 12.36 -15.93 -4.66
CA ALA A 948 13.55 -16.25 -3.87
C ALA A 948 14.72 -15.31 -4.12
N ASP A 949 15.44 -15.01 -3.04
CA ASP A 949 16.68 -14.24 -3.06
C ASP A 949 17.83 -15.11 -2.56
N LEU A 950 18.94 -15.11 -3.30
CA LEU A 950 20.20 -15.68 -2.85
C LEU A 950 20.90 -14.64 -1.96
N ASN A 951 21.34 -15.04 -0.77
CA ASN A 951 22.06 -14.18 0.15
C ASN A 951 23.47 -14.72 0.40
N PHE A 952 24.42 -13.79 0.48
CA PHE A 952 25.76 -14.02 0.97
C PHE A 952 25.97 -13.10 2.15
N PHE A 953 26.42 -13.64 3.27
CA PHE A 953 26.47 -12.89 4.51
C PHE A 953 27.82 -13.00 5.22
N ILE A 954 28.12 -11.95 5.98
CA ILE A 954 29.18 -11.91 6.97
C ILE A 954 28.54 -11.41 8.26
N ASP A 955 28.58 -12.25 9.30
CA ASP A 955 28.09 -11.90 10.62
C ASP A 955 29.28 -11.73 11.56
N GLY A 956 29.17 -10.79 12.49
CA GLY A 956 30.11 -10.59 13.57
C GLY A 956 29.38 -10.24 14.85
N GLY A 957 29.88 -10.70 15.99
CA GLY A 957 29.27 -10.38 17.27
C GLY A 957 30.16 -10.63 18.48
N LEU A 958 29.77 -10.07 19.60
CA LEU A 958 30.45 -10.21 20.88
C LEU A 958 29.40 -10.10 22.00
N ALA A 959 29.39 -11.06 22.91
CA ALA A 959 28.61 -11.01 24.16
C ALA A 959 29.57 -10.93 25.34
N TRP A 960 29.19 -10.20 26.40
CA TRP A 960 30.04 -10.07 27.58
C TRP A 960 29.22 -9.80 28.85
N SER A 961 29.84 -10.03 30.01
CA SER A 961 29.28 -9.78 31.34
C SER A 961 30.28 -9.03 32.23
N SER A 962 29.94 -8.78 33.49
CA SER A 962 30.87 -8.25 34.47
C SER A 962 31.96 -9.26 34.85
N SER A 963 31.62 -10.55 34.87
CA SER A 963 32.52 -11.67 35.16
C SER A 963 33.37 -12.08 33.96
N MET A 964 32.82 -12.06 32.74
CA MET A 964 33.53 -12.43 31.51
C MET A 964 33.80 -11.19 30.65
N LYS A 965 35.04 -10.69 30.72
CA LYS A 965 35.44 -9.48 29.98
C LYS A 965 35.75 -9.77 28.52
N PRO A 966 35.51 -8.81 27.62
CA PRO A 966 35.85 -8.95 26.22
C PRO A 966 37.36 -8.84 25.98
N ALA A 967 37.92 -9.77 25.21
CA ALA A 967 39.28 -9.79 24.71
C ALA A 967 39.26 -9.71 23.18
N PHE A 968 39.94 -8.71 22.62
CA PHE A 968 40.01 -8.51 21.16
C PHE A 968 41.09 -9.40 20.53
N LYS A 969 40.86 -10.71 20.57
CA LYS A 969 41.74 -11.76 20.04
C LYS A 969 40.94 -12.70 19.13
N TRP A 970 41.65 -13.58 18.42
CA TRP A 970 41.05 -14.55 17.50
C TRP A 970 40.62 -15.87 18.15
N GLN A 971 41.32 -16.30 19.21
CA GLN A 971 41.03 -17.49 20.00
C GLN A 971 41.09 -17.15 21.50
N PRO A 972 40.32 -17.85 22.35
CA PRO A 972 40.37 -17.65 23.79
C PRO A 972 41.60 -18.34 24.41
N ASP A 973 42.24 -17.68 25.37
CA ASP A 973 43.31 -18.24 26.20
C ASP A 973 42.75 -19.03 27.40
N SER A 974 41.47 -18.80 27.76
CA SER A 974 40.76 -19.47 28.85
C SER A 974 39.24 -19.36 28.68
N ASN A 975 38.48 -20.13 29.45
CA ASN A 975 37.01 -20.08 29.45
C ASN A 975 36.43 -18.84 30.15
N ASP A 976 37.25 -18.02 30.81
CA ASP A 976 36.81 -16.86 31.60
C ASP A 976 36.82 -15.52 30.79
N GLU A 977 37.18 -15.56 29.51
CA GLU A 977 37.14 -14.40 28.61
C GLU A 977 36.16 -14.60 27.45
N THR A 978 35.62 -13.51 26.91
CA THR A 978 34.76 -13.51 25.72
C THR A 978 35.51 -12.90 24.55
N ILE A 979 35.38 -13.47 23.34
CA ILE A 979 36.06 -12.97 22.13
C ILE A 979 35.04 -12.58 21.05
N PRO A 980 35.39 -11.67 20.13
CA PRO A 980 34.54 -11.41 18.98
C PRO A 980 34.50 -12.64 18.06
N VAL A 981 33.30 -13.06 17.70
CA VAL A 981 33.05 -14.18 16.80
C VAL A 981 32.53 -13.69 15.45
N PHE A 982 32.93 -14.37 14.40
CA PHE A 982 32.57 -14.06 13.03
C PHE A 982 32.13 -15.31 12.28
N SER A 983 31.20 -15.16 11.36
CA SER A 983 30.84 -16.19 10.41
C SER A 983 30.65 -15.62 9.01
N LEU A 984 30.84 -16.47 8.03
CA LEU A 984 30.53 -16.17 6.64
C LEU A 984 29.69 -17.31 6.07
N GLY A 985 28.84 -17.00 5.11
CA GLY A 985 27.97 -18.03 4.58
C GLY A 985 27.11 -17.59 3.42
N THR A 986 26.27 -18.53 3.02
CA THR A 986 25.28 -18.34 1.98
C THR A 986 23.94 -18.90 2.44
N GLY A 987 22.87 -18.30 1.97
CA GLY A 987 21.53 -18.69 2.31
C GLY A 987 20.58 -18.35 1.18
N PHE A 988 19.39 -18.93 1.25
CA PHE A 988 18.41 -18.84 0.19
C PHE A 988 17.06 -18.51 0.78
N ARG A 989 16.64 -17.25 0.65
CA ARG A 989 15.36 -16.79 1.18
C ARG A 989 14.26 -17.12 0.18
N ILE A 990 13.23 -17.81 0.64
CA ILE A 990 12.07 -18.21 -0.16
C ILE A 990 10.83 -17.61 0.49
N ASN A 991 10.12 -16.75 -0.23
CA ASN A 991 8.82 -16.26 0.21
C ASN A 991 7.73 -17.24 -0.21
N PHE A 992 7.11 -17.89 0.77
CA PHE A 992 5.97 -18.77 0.58
C PHE A 992 4.67 -17.95 0.64
N PHE A 993 4.12 -17.67 -0.55
CA PHE A 993 2.79 -17.10 -0.74
C PHE A 993 2.55 -15.73 -0.06
N GLY A 994 3.60 -14.98 0.30
CA GLY A 994 3.50 -13.71 1.03
C GLY A 994 3.36 -13.84 2.54
N TYR A 995 3.23 -15.06 3.08
CA TYR A 995 2.93 -15.28 4.50
C TYR A 995 4.17 -15.55 5.36
N VAL A 996 5.15 -16.28 4.82
CA VAL A 996 6.36 -16.67 5.56
C VAL A 996 7.56 -16.65 4.62
N VAL A 997 8.68 -16.08 5.08
CA VAL A 997 9.97 -16.21 4.42
C VAL A 997 10.80 -17.26 5.15
N ILE A 998 11.18 -18.30 4.43
CA ILE A 998 12.05 -19.36 4.94
C ILE A 998 13.45 -19.14 4.37
N GLU A 999 14.46 -19.17 5.24
CA GLU A 999 15.87 -19.01 4.87
C GLU A 999 16.67 -20.23 5.35
N PRO A 1000 16.77 -21.31 4.56
CA PRO A 1000 17.86 -22.26 4.68
C PRO A 1000 19.20 -21.54 4.45
N PHE A 1001 20.16 -21.77 5.33
CA PHE A 1001 21.50 -21.20 5.21
C PHE A 1001 22.59 -22.21 5.57
N TYR A 1002 23.78 -21.98 5.02
CA TYR A 1002 25.01 -22.64 5.39
C TYR A 1002 26.01 -21.59 5.87
N ALA A 1003 26.42 -21.71 7.13
CA ALA A 1003 27.31 -20.77 7.81
C ALA A 1003 28.60 -21.45 8.24
N ILE A 1004 29.71 -20.72 8.12
CA ILE A 1004 31.05 -21.15 8.49
C ILE A 1004 31.50 -20.32 9.70
N PRO A 1005 31.47 -20.87 10.92
CA PRO A 1005 31.86 -20.16 12.13
C PRO A 1005 33.39 -20.12 12.26
N LEU A 1006 34.00 -18.96 11.99
CA LEU A 1006 35.45 -18.83 11.83
C LEU A 1006 36.26 -19.14 13.10
N GLN A 1007 35.69 -18.90 14.28
CA GLN A 1007 36.31 -19.15 15.59
C GLN A 1007 35.99 -20.54 16.16
N ASN A 1008 35.06 -21.28 15.55
CA ASN A 1008 34.63 -22.61 16.00
C ASN A 1008 34.83 -23.64 14.89
N GLY A 1009 36.07 -24.12 14.68
CA GLY A 1009 36.42 -25.09 13.63
C GLY A 1009 36.49 -24.53 12.21
N GLY A 1010 35.93 -23.35 11.93
CA GLY A 1010 36.02 -22.72 10.62
C GLY A 1010 35.44 -23.61 9.52
N TRP A 1011 36.21 -23.83 8.45
CA TRP A 1011 35.78 -24.65 7.30
C TRP A 1011 35.50 -26.12 7.64
N SER A 1012 36.06 -26.67 8.74
CA SER A 1012 35.76 -28.05 9.17
C SER A 1012 34.39 -28.18 9.83
N ASN A 1013 33.85 -27.08 10.37
CA ASN A 1013 32.65 -27.08 11.19
C ASN A 1013 31.50 -26.23 10.60
N GLY A 1014 31.36 -26.25 9.28
CA GLY A 1014 30.23 -25.59 8.63
C GLY A 1014 28.87 -26.15 9.10
N SER A 1015 27.97 -25.23 9.47
CA SER A 1015 26.66 -25.54 10.02
C SER A 1015 25.55 -25.20 9.03
N PHE A 1016 24.57 -26.09 8.91
CA PHE A 1016 23.33 -25.83 8.18
C PHE A 1016 22.25 -25.42 9.18
N GLY A 1017 21.60 -24.29 8.92
CA GLY A 1017 20.51 -23.78 9.72
C GLY A 1017 19.29 -23.41 8.89
N LEU A 1018 18.19 -23.16 9.59
CA LEU A 1018 16.92 -22.76 8.99
C LEU A 1018 16.35 -21.59 9.78
N ASN A 1019 16.14 -20.47 9.08
CA ASN A 1019 15.53 -19.27 9.62
C ASN A 1019 14.09 -19.16 9.14
N PHE A 1020 13.21 -18.75 10.06
CA PHE A 1020 11.83 -18.40 9.75
C PHE A 1020 11.65 -16.93 10.04
N LEU A 1021 11.30 -16.19 9.00
CA LEU A 1021 11.02 -14.76 9.04
C LEU A 1021 9.55 -14.57 8.67
N PRO A 1022 8.83 -13.63 9.31
CA PRO A 1022 7.48 -13.30 8.88
C PRO A 1022 7.50 -12.86 7.41
N GLY A 1023 6.50 -13.31 6.63
CA GLY A 1023 6.25 -12.77 5.30
C GLY A 1023 5.65 -11.37 5.39
N TRP A 1024 5.74 -10.64 4.27
CA TRP A 1024 5.28 -9.27 4.11
C TRP A 1024 4.47 -9.14 2.83
#